data_AF-A0A7X7BC98-F1
#
_entry.id   AF-A0A7X7BC98-F1
#
_cell.length_a   1.000
_cell.length_b   1.000
_cell.length_c   1.000
_cell.angle_alpha   90.00
_cell.angle_beta   90.00
_cell.angle_gamma   90.00
#
_symmetry.space_group_name_H-M   'P 1'
#
loop_
_entity.id
_entity.type
_entity.pdbx_description
1 polymer ?
#
loop_
_entity_poly.entity_id
_entity_poly.type
_entity_poly.pdbx_seq_one_letter_code
_entity_poly.pdbx_strand_id
1 'polypeptide(L)'
;DWTVAVNAGAFSSRRLYVLARPEAPVPAEALAPPAEVSAHVPDAAGYQHLYTIDIPRQPKFADAAVRPSYYSVDNASRFANTPHTRVAYFLELVKNNVTSFCWTAFDAIGTGVNRLGVPANDDFFWQSVTNLDVFSNVAGVLNTNGCNTGNIEFWDWDYQETNAAAIPGASNSTFDYGDRRSSSRGGSYGSMQVHNHGAGQTCLALSRFGNCGGSDSVCVGIGNNPSGYPDWTHSNSGANWDSRRLLVFVKPAPQTPAVPAEVLANAPAAAAFKHLYTIDIPVRARFDVDASNTLYYSVNNAAALSGAFGRVGYYLELVQGSVTSFCWTAFDTFTQDLTQLGVPRKDKIYQQFVHNLDVRSNVAGVPATNGCETGNIEFWDWDYTSTDNQGIPGGSNTAFDFADSRSGAAGGRYGSMQVHNWGAGQTLWALNRFNSSSENVCIGIGNSPTGNPDWTFRLNSSQYDSRRLLVFIQPAGSPGAVAPDTTRPAPSRAIGQTSLDRALVVFNKPVADAAADPVNFSADNGLAILAAQMHPVYSNTCVILTTSPQTAGTVYTLTVNNVCDRTPLANAMFPDRTVAFTAQTEASARPDFLSEIPEAADYRLVQKLALNRQAYWAKGAPFSLDDTWPGLPGFDRVAYALDLPGTNGVRQWVWVSMDPFTTDPLRVGLSTADRCARFQQYVTNMTVAVASTVTAVTSGSFADGNIEFWPNNYGGANEAAIPGANASTYDFGDRIDPNVPVGHGSFQIHNFRLGQTLFAVNSWGNDNRSIELGIGNRPTGAPDWTSSGAYNEYASRTLYVFVRPSAATLAEPVPVPGWGTLPVIGISPADQKVDVKAPAFFSVLANGASRYQWRKDGVFIPGATLSTLVIPEARGRDIGSYDVLVYGSGSRYAVSLPALLGLNASGSMLMLR
;
A
#
# COMPACT_ATOMS: atom_id res chain seq x y z
N ASP A 1 -44.50 28.01 34.16
CA ASP A 1 -45.35 28.81 35.07
C ASP A 1 -46.74 28.88 34.46
N TRP A 2 -47.74 28.28 35.12
CA TRP A 2 -49.11 28.10 34.60
C TRP A 2 -50.11 29.08 35.24
N THR A 3 -49.63 30.14 35.90
CA THR A 3 -50.45 31.16 36.56
C THR A 3 -51.34 31.98 35.61
N VAL A 4 -51.26 31.77 34.29
CA VAL A 4 -51.99 32.56 33.26
C VAL A 4 -52.97 31.73 32.41
N ALA A 5 -53.17 30.44 32.70
CA ALA A 5 -54.07 29.60 31.91
C ALA A 5 -55.54 29.79 32.29
N VAL A 6 -56.28 30.55 31.47
CA VAL A 6 -57.70 30.95 31.66
C VAL A 6 -58.68 29.77 31.77
N ASN A 7 -58.27 28.57 31.34
CA ASN A 7 -59.15 27.40 31.22
C ASN A 7 -59.13 26.48 32.47
N ALA A 8 -58.33 26.81 33.48
CA ALA A 8 -58.11 25.96 34.67
C ALA A 8 -59.30 25.91 35.65
N GLY A 9 -60.28 26.80 35.50
CA GLY A 9 -61.49 26.86 36.34
C GLY A 9 -62.54 25.79 36.03
N ALA A 10 -62.45 25.11 34.88
CA ALA A 10 -63.48 24.18 34.40
C ALA A 10 -63.36 22.75 34.97
N PHE A 11 -62.34 22.45 35.79
CA PHE A 11 -62.03 21.09 36.21
C PHE A 11 -61.95 20.95 37.74
N SER A 12 -62.76 20.05 38.31
CA SER A 12 -62.93 19.82 39.75
C SER A 12 -61.77 19.05 40.41
N SER A 13 -60.89 18.43 39.63
CA SER A 13 -59.66 17.78 40.09
C SER A 13 -58.54 18.07 39.10
N ARG A 14 -57.38 18.50 39.61
CA ARG A 14 -56.20 18.84 38.82
C ARG A 14 -55.08 17.87 39.21
N ARG A 15 -54.77 16.90 38.34
CA ARG A 15 -53.65 15.97 38.54
C ARG A 15 -52.78 15.98 37.29
N LEU A 16 -51.52 16.36 37.46
CA LEU A 16 -50.49 16.18 36.43
C LEU A 16 -49.83 14.83 36.68
N TYR A 17 -49.96 13.91 35.73
CA TYR A 17 -49.19 12.68 35.74
C TYR A 17 -47.92 12.93 34.91
N VAL A 18 -46.81 13.20 35.59
CA VAL A 18 -45.48 13.15 34.97
C VAL A 18 -44.98 11.72 35.08
N LEU A 19 -45.07 10.98 33.98
CA LEU A 19 -44.48 9.65 33.89
C LEU A 19 -43.02 9.83 33.46
N ALA A 20 -42.10 9.77 34.41
CA ALA A 20 -40.68 9.59 34.10
C ALA A 20 -40.47 8.14 33.63
N ARG A 21 -39.99 7.95 32.39
CA ARG A 21 -39.40 6.67 32.00
C ARG A 21 -38.21 6.42 32.94
N PRO A 22 -38.06 5.22 33.55
CA PRO A 22 -36.84 4.89 34.26
C PRO A 22 -35.67 5.05 33.28
N GLU A 23 -34.59 5.70 33.72
CA GLU A 23 -33.32 5.74 33.00
C GLU A 23 -32.80 4.30 32.85
N ALA A 24 -33.27 3.61 31.81
CA ALA A 24 -32.44 2.65 31.12
C ALA A 24 -31.31 3.47 30.45
N PRO A 25 -30.08 2.95 30.38
CA PRO A 25 -29.06 3.57 29.54
C PRO A 25 -29.69 3.78 28.17
N VAL A 26 -29.71 5.02 27.66
CA VAL A 26 -30.26 5.33 26.34
C VAL A 26 -29.59 4.37 25.36
N PRO A 27 -30.30 3.35 24.86
CA PRO A 27 -29.74 2.49 23.84
C PRO A 27 -29.44 3.42 22.68
N ALA A 28 -28.26 3.28 22.06
CA ALA A 28 -27.94 4.03 20.84
C ALA A 28 -29.17 4.05 19.93
N GLU A 29 -29.74 5.23 19.70
CA GLU A 29 -31.06 5.39 19.10
C GLU A 29 -31.09 4.57 17.80
N ALA A 30 -31.99 3.58 17.72
CA ALA A 30 -31.98 2.63 16.63
C ALA A 30 -32.32 3.37 15.33
N LEU A 31 -31.47 3.24 14.32
CA LEU A 31 -31.72 3.79 12.98
C LEU A 31 -32.84 3.03 12.23
N ALA A 32 -33.46 2.02 12.85
CA ALA A 32 -34.56 1.30 12.25
C ALA A 32 -35.79 2.20 12.10
N PRO A 33 -36.67 1.94 11.10
CA PRO A 33 -37.93 2.65 11.01
C PRO A 33 -38.75 2.48 12.29
N PRO A 34 -39.45 3.53 12.75
CA PRO A 34 -40.33 3.43 13.90
C PRO A 34 -41.42 2.37 13.70
N ALA A 35 -41.91 1.79 14.80
CA ALA A 35 -42.88 0.70 14.77
C ALA A 35 -44.17 1.09 14.03
N GLU A 36 -44.59 2.35 14.13
CA GLU A 36 -45.74 2.89 13.39
C GLU A 36 -45.54 2.84 11.87
N VAL A 37 -44.30 2.97 11.38
CA VAL A 37 -44.00 2.84 9.95
C VAL A 37 -43.87 1.38 9.57
N SER A 38 -43.11 0.59 10.33
CA SER A 38 -42.91 -0.85 10.05
C SER A 38 -44.18 -1.69 10.14
N ALA A 39 -45.17 -1.29 10.96
CA ALA A 39 -46.46 -1.95 11.05
C ALA A 39 -47.32 -1.75 9.79
N HIS A 40 -47.10 -0.66 9.06
CA HIS A 40 -47.88 -0.29 7.89
C HIS A 40 -47.14 -0.55 6.57
N VAL A 41 -45.82 -0.45 6.55
CA VAL A 41 -45.00 -0.56 5.35
C VAL A 41 -43.99 -1.71 5.50
N PRO A 42 -44.32 -2.93 5.06
CA PRO A 42 -43.40 -4.07 5.13
C PRO A 42 -42.03 -3.82 4.48
N ASP A 43 -42.01 -3.02 3.41
CA ASP A 43 -40.80 -2.69 2.65
C ASP A 43 -39.89 -1.68 3.37
N ALA A 44 -40.33 -1.09 4.49
CA ALA A 44 -39.52 -0.19 5.29
C ALA A 44 -38.34 -0.90 5.98
N ALA A 45 -38.37 -2.23 6.13
CA ALA A 45 -37.34 -3.00 6.85
C ALA A 45 -35.90 -2.81 6.31
N GLY A 46 -35.74 -2.40 5.05
CA GLY A 46 -34.44 -2.10 4.45
C GLY A 46 -33.99 -0.64 4.56
N TYR A 47 -34.78 0.24 5.15
CA TYR A 47 -34.52 1.68 5.26
C TYR A 47 -34.02 2.05 6.66
N GLN A 48 -33.34 3.18 6.75
CA GLN A 48 -32.86 3.77 7.99
C GLN A 48 -33.45 5.17 8.20
N HIS A 49 -33.83 5.47 9.44
CA HIS A 49 -34.56 6.67 9.85
C HIS A 49 -33.65 7.90 9.94
N LEU A 50 -33.89 8.86 9.06
CA LEU A 50 -33.11 10.09 8.93
C LEU A 50 -33.72 11.25 9.72
N TYR A 51 -34.98 11.59 9.44
CA TYR A 51 -35.68 12.69 10.09
C TYR A 51 -37.08 12.30 10.56
N THR A 52 -37.51 12.85 11.70
CA THR A 52 -38.93 13.05 12.03
C THR A 52 -39.16 14.55 12.12
N ILE A 53 -40.10 15.04 11.31
CA ILE A 53 -40.41 16.46 11.19
C ILE A 53 -41.86 16.66 11.64
N ASP A 54 -42.04 17.33 12.77
CA ASP A 54 -43.34 17.77 13.26
C ASP A 54 -43.72 19.05 12.54
N ILE A 55 -44.82 19.03 11.78
CA ILE A 55 -45.23 20.15 10.93
C ILE A 55 -46.29 20.98 11.69
N PRO A 56 -45.95 22.20 12.16
CA PRO A 56 -46.92 23.06 12.79
C PRO A 56 -48.03 23.48 11.83
N ARG A 57 -49.15 23.96 12.39
CA ARG A 57 -50.18 24.63 11.58
C ARG A 57 -49.61 25.84 10.83
N GLN A 58 -48.71 26.60 11.46
CA GLN A 58 -48.08 27.81 10.92
C GLN A 58 -46.55 27.67 10.99
N PRO A 59 -45.97 26.88 10.08
CA PRO A 59 -44.54 26.63 10.06
C PRO A 59 -43.73 27.86 9.61
N LYS A 60 -42.46 27.86 10.00
CA LYS A 60 -41.45 28.86 9.59
C LYS A 60 -40.14 28.19 9.16
N PHE A 61 -40.19 27.29 8.18
CA PHE A 61 -38.99 26.54 7.76
C PHE A 61 -37.92 27.41 7.07
N ALA A 62 -38.28 28.61 6.58
CA ALA A 62 -37.31 29.56 6.04
C ALA A 62 -36.47 30.25 7.14
N ASP A 63 -36.92 30.25 8.39
CA ASP A 63 -36.18 30.81 9.53
C ASP A 63 -35.20 29.78 10.09
N ALA A 64 -33.92 29.99 9.83
CA ALA A 64 -32.86 29.07 10.24
C ALA A 64 -32.74 28.91 11.78
N ALA A 65 -33.20 29.88 12.57
CA ALA A 65 -33.18 29.78 14.04
C ALA A 65 -34.35 28.96 14.58
N VAL A 66 -35.48 28.95 13.88
CA VAL A 66 -36.69 28.23 14.30
C VAL A 66 -36.72 26.82 13.74
N ARG A 67 -36.28 26.64 12.49
CA ARG A 67 -36.37 25.38 11.74
C ARG A 67 -35.92 24.13 12.51
N PRO A 68 -34.77 24.10 13.22
CA PRO A 68 -34.34 22.90 13.92
C PRO A 68 -35.32 22.42 15.00
N SER A 69 -36.14 23.32 15.57
CA SER A 69 -37.13 22.95 16.58
C SER A 69 -38.29 22.09 16.05
N TYR A 70 -38.46 22.01 14.73
CA TYR A 70 -39.45 21.14 14.09
C TYR A 70 -38.93 19.73 13.81
N TYR A 71 -37.63 19.49 13.94
CA TYR A 71 -37.02 18.18 13.75
C TYR A 71 -36.92 17.48 15.11
N SER A 72 -37.91 16.66 15.44
CA SER A 72 -37.90 15.87 16.68
C SER A 72 -36.94 14.68 16.61
N VAL A 73 -36.57 14.25 15.40
CA VAL A 73 -35.43 13.36 15.14
C VAL A 73 -34.58 13.96 14.03
N ASP A 74 -33.27 14.10 14.28
CA ASP A 74 -32.26 14.51 13.30
C ASP A 74 -31.03 13.61 13.41
N ASN A 75 -30.99 12.59 12.55
CA ASN A 75 -29.85 11.68 12.45
C ASN A 75 -28.86 12.09 11.35
N ALA A 76 -28.98 13.28 10.73
CA ALA A 76 -28.21 13.63 9.53
C ALA A 76 -26.70 13.51 9.71
N SER A 77 -26.20 13.85 10.90
CA SER A 77 -24.79 13.68 11.27
C SER A 77 -24.32 12.23 11.25
N ARG A 78 -25.19 11.26 11.56
CA ARG A 78 -24.89 9.81 11.54
C ARG A 78 -24.83 9.23 10.13
N PHE A 79 -25.44 9.92 9.17
CA PHE A 79 -25.40 9.57 7.75
C PHE A 79 -24.41 10.43 6.95
N ALA A 80 -23.60 11.26 7.62
CA ALA A 80 -22.58 12.06 6.97
C ALA A 80 -21.65 11.13 6.16
N ASN A 81 -21.65 11.29 4.83
CA ASN A 81 -20.91 10.47 3.87
C ASN A 81 -21.39 9.01 3.72
N THR A 82 -22.64 8.69 4.09
CA THR A 82 -23.21 7.35 3.84
C THR A 82 -23.95 7.33 2.49
N PRO A 83 -23.44 6.61 1.47
CA PRO A 83 -24.15 6.46 0.21
C PRO A 83 -25.46 5.72 0.42
N HIS A 84 -26.51 6.20 -0.23
CA HIS A 84 -27.84 5.61 -0.18
C HIS A 84 -28.35 5.42 -1.61
N THR A 85 -29.03 4.31 -1.85
CA THR A 85 -29.57 3.98 -3.18
C THR A 85 -30.99 4.45 -3.35
N ARG A 86 -31.73 4.63 -2.25
CA ARG A 86 -33.12 5.10 -2.26
C ARG A 86 -33.39 6.08 -1.13
N VAL A 87 -34.32 6.98 -1.36
CA VAL A 87 -34.92 7.85 -0.34
C VAL A 87 -36.39 7.49 -0.18
N ALA A 88 -36.93 7.67 1.02
CA ALA A 88 -38.35 7.50 1.26
C ALA A 88 -38.92 8.55 2.20
N TYR A 89 -40.20 8.85 2.00
CA TYR A 89 -40.99 9.83 2.74
C TYR A 89 -42.27 9.16 3.24
N PHE A 90 -42.55 9.30 4.52
CA PHE A 90 -43.80 8.87 5.15
C PHE A 90 -44.51 10.10 5.71
N LEU A 91 -45.56 10.55 5.01
CA LEU A 91 -46.42 11.64 5.49
C LEU A 91 -47.56 11.03 6.30
N GLU A 92 -47.72 11.48 7.54
CA GLU A 92 -48.78 11.08 8.46
C GLU A 92 -49.66 12.29 8.81
N LEU A 93 -50.97 12.15 8.65
CA LEU A 93 -51.98 13.15 8.98
C LEU A 93 -53.03 12.52 9.90
N VAL A 94 -53.26 13.12 11.06
CA VAL A 94 -54.23 12.61 12.05
C VAL A 94 -55.39 13.57 12.19
N LYS A 95 -56.62 13.04 12.12
CA LYS A 95 -57.84 13.78 12.43
C LYS A 95 -58.79 12.91 13.25
N ASN A 96 -59.26 13.42 14.39
CA ASN A 96 -60.19 12.73 15.28
C ASN A 96 -59.69 11.31 15.66
N ASN A 97 -58.38 11.19 15.95
CA ASN A 97 -57.68 9.92 16.20
C ASN A 97 -57.67 8.91 15.03
N VAL A 98 -58.04 9.32 13.83
CA VAL A 98 -57.89 8.51 12.60
C VAL A 98 -56.62 8.95 11.88
N THR A 99 -55.74 7.98 11.59
CA THR A 99 -54.48 8.21 10.88
C THR A 99 -54.63 7.94 9.39
N SER A 100 -54.30 8.93 8.58
CA SER A 100 -54.08 8.82 7.14
C SER A 100 -52.58 8.90 6.86
N PHE A 101 -52.04 8.03 6.02
CA PHE A 101 -50.62 8.05 5.68
C PHE A 101 -50.34 7.76 4.21
N CYS A 102 -49.20 8.24 3.74
CA CYS A 102 -48.63 7.90 2.43
C CYS A 102 -47.13 7.71 2.54
N TRP A 103 -46.67 6.52 2.19
CA TRP A 103 -45.27 6.19 1.96
C TRP A 103 -44.96 6.37 0.47
N THR A 104 -43.90 7.11 0.18
CA THR A 104 -43.28 7.13 -1.16
C THR A 104 -41.81 6.78 -1.04
N ALA A 105 -41.29 5.94 -1.93
CA ALA A 105 -39.86 5.63 -2.00
C ALA A 105 -39.38 5.54 -3.43
N PHE A 106 -38.22 6.10 -3.75
CA PHE A 106 -37.68 6.16 -5.10
C PHE A 106 -36.16 6.21 -5.06
N ASP A 107 -35.52 6.10 -6.23
CA ASP A 107 -34.06 6.17 -6.33
C ASP A 107 -33.53 7.50 -5.77
N ALA A 108 -32.32 7.49 -5.20
CA ALA A 108 -31.76 8.64 -4.51
C ALA A 108 -31.66 9.88 -5.42
N ILE A 109 -32.04 11.05 -4.89
CA ILE A 109 -32.09 12.33 -5.62
C ILE A 109 -30.85 13.22 -5.39
N GLY A 110 -29.85 12.70 -4.68
CA GLY A 110 -28.58 13.34 -4.38
C GLY A 110 -27.74 12.52 -3.41
N THR A 111 -26.50 12.93 -3.14
CA THR A 111 -25.56 12.21 -2.25
C THR A 111 -25.58 12.71 -0.80
N GLY A 112 -26.07 13.94 -0.57
CA GLY A 112 -26.13 14.56 0.76
C GLY A 112 -27.51 14.44 1.41
N VAL A 113 -27.55 13.90 2.63
CA VAL A 113 -28.79 13.72 3.39
C VAL A 113 -29.39 15.02 3.94
N ASN A 114 -28.58 16.07 4.08
CA ASN A 114 -28.98 17.34 4.70
C ASN A 114 -30.07 18.10 3.93
N ARG A 115 -30.27 17.76 2.65
CA ARG A 115 -31.23 18.41 1.74
C ARG A 115 -32.50 17.59 1.55
N LEU A 116 -32.65 16.47 2.27
CA LEU A 116 -33.80 15.56 2.16
C LEU A 116 -34.92 15.90 3.16
N GLY A 117 -34.73 16.90 4.01
CA GLY A 117 -35.79 17.43 4.89
C GLY A 117 -36.73 18.38 4.14
N VAL A 118 -37.56 19.13 4.88
CA VAL A 118 -38.37 20.22 4.29
C VAL A 118 -37.43 21.27 3.67
N PRO A 119 -37.56 21.61 2.38
CA PRO A 119 -36.63 22.48 1.67
C PRO A 119 -36.43 23.85 2.33
N ALA A 120 -35.19 24.32 2.34
CA ALA A 120 -34.82 25.67 2.77
C ALA A 120 -33.45 26.06 2.15
N ASN A 121 -33.03 27.31 2.31
CA ASN A 121 -31.70 27.76 1.88
C ASN A 121 -31.40 27.48 0.38
N ASP A 122 -32.37 27.71 -0.50
CA ASP A 122 -32.27 27.41 -1.95
C ASP A 122 -32.08 25.92 -2.29
N ASP A 123 -32.52 25.02 -1.39
CA ASP A 123 -32.72 23.61 -1.75
C ASP A 123 -33.66 23.52 -2.96
N PHE A 124 -33.29 22.70 -3.94
CA PHE A 124 -33.97 22.63 -5.23
C PHE A 124 -33.82 21.25 -5.85
N PHE A 125 -34.93 20.51 -5.92
CA PHE A 125 -35.06 19.28 -6.69
C PHE A 125 -36.34 19.36 -7.53
N TRP A 126 -36.17 19.40 -8.85
CA TRP A 126 -37.27 19.44 -9.81
C TRP A 126 -36.91 18.50 -10.95
N GLN A 127 -37.37 17.25 -10.83
CA GLN A 127 -36.95 16.16 -11.71
C GLN A 127 -37.93 14.98 -11.66
N SER A 128 -37.92 14.16 -12.72
CA SER A 128 -38.50 12.82 -12.67
C SER A 128 -37.70 11.91 -11.73
N VAL A 129 -38.37 10.96 -11.11
CA VAL A 129 -37.76 9.92 -10.27
C VAL A 129 -38.14 8.54 -10.78
N THR A 130 -37.22 7.59 -10.63
CA THR A 130 -37.37 6.20 -11.06
C THR A 130 -37.64 5.29 -9.86
N ASN A 131 -38.23 4.12 -10.13
CA ASN A 131 -38.57 3.13 -9.11
C ASN A 131 -39.43 3.71 -7.97
N LEU A 132 -40.47 4.47 -8.29
CA LEU A 132 -41.39 5.03 -7.30
C LEU A 132 -42.32 3.93 -6.75
N ASP A 133 -42.13 3.60 -5.47
CA ASP A 133 -43.06 2.82 -4.65
C ASP A 133 -44.00 3.78 -3.93
N VAL A 134 -45.29 3.45 -3.91
CA VAL A 134 -46.31 4.19 -3.19
C VAL A 134 -47.11 3.21 -2.35
N PHE A 135 -47.24 3.49 -1.06
CA PHE A 135 -48.10 2.72 -0.17
C PHE A 135 -48.90 3.65 0.74
N SER A 136 -50.22 3.66 0.59
CA SER A 136 -51.13 4.57 1.29
C SER A 136 -52.38 3.84 1.75
N ASN A 137 -52.97 4.31 2.86
CA ASN A 137 -54.29 3.89 3.32
C ASN A 137 -55.41 4.85 2.88
N VAL A 138 -55.08 5.94 2.19
CA VAL A 138 -56.04 6.93 1.69
C VAL A 138 -56.64 6.45 0.38
N ALA A 139 -57.97 6.35 0.33
CA ALA A 139 -58.69 5.97 -0.88
C ALA A 139 -58.40 6.96 -2.04
N GLY A 140 -58.07 6.42 -3.20
CA GLY A 140 -57.74 7.22 -4.40
C GLY A 140 -56.24 7.41 -4.65
N VAL A 141 -55.36 7.03 -3.72
CA VAL A 141 -53.92 6.93 -3.97
C VAL A 141 -53.60 5.56 -4.56
N LEU A 142 -53.11 5.52 -5.80
CA LEU A 142 -52.65 4.27 -6.41
C LEU A 142 -51.34 3.81 -5.77
N ASN A 143 -51.39 2.65 -5.13
CA ASN A 143 -50.20 1.98 -4.61
C ASN A 143 -49.37 1.40 -5.77
N THR A 144 -48.05 1.55 -5.70
CA THR A 144 -47.10 1.10 -6.72
C THR A 144 -45.93 0.39 -6.08
N ASN A 145 -45.24 -0.43 -6.86
CA ASN A 145 -43.99 -1.09 -6.50
C ASN A 145 -43.03 -0.94 -7.69
N GLY A 146 -42.37 0.22 -7.78
CA GLY A 146 -41.34 0.53 -8.76
C GLY A 146 -41.83 1.16 -10.06
N CYS A 147 -42.80 2.08 -10.03
CA CYS A 147 -43.23 2.75 -11.27
C CYS A 147 -42.24 3.84 -11.73
N ASN A 148 -42.11 4.03 -13.04
CA ASN A 148 -41.20 5.02 -13.65
C ASN A 148 -41.90 6.32 -14.07
N THR A 149 -43.06 6.58 -13.48
CA THR A 149 -43.87 7.78 -13.74
C THR A 149 -43.88 8.72 -12.54
N GLY A 150 -42.83 8.66 -11.72
CA GLY A 150 -42.67 9.53 -10.56
C GLY A 150 -42.02 10.85 -10.93
N ASN A 151 -42.40 11.93 -10.25
CA ASN A 151 -41.68 13.20 -10.28
C ASN A 151 -41.81 13.93 -8.95
N ILE A 152 -40.85 14.82 -8.68
CA ILE A 152 -40.78 15.60 -7.43
C ILE A 152 -40.63 17.09 -7.69
N GLU A 153 -41.15 17.85 -6.75
CA GLU A 153 -41.16 19.31 -6.76
C GLU A 153 -40.76 19.81 -5.36
N PHE A 154 -39.46 19.97 -5.11
CA PHE A 154 -38.91 20.35 -3.81
C PHE A 154 -38.14 21.68 -3.93
N TRP A 155 -38.63 22.76 -3.31
CA TRP A 155 -37.92 24.05 -3.23
C TRP A 155 -38.50 24.99 -2.16
N ASP A 156 -37.79 26.05 -1.77
CA ASP A 156 -38.25 27.01 -0.75
C ASP A 156 -38.80 28.34 -1.29
N TRP A 157 -39.03 28.45 -2.60
CA TRP A 157 -39.55 29.62 -3.32
C TRP A 157 -41.05 29.53 -3.65
N ASP A 158 -41.65 30.60 -4.17
CA ASP A 158 -43.06 30.59 -4.64
C ASP A 158 -43.26 29.71 -5.89
N TYR A 159 -44.52 29.43 -6.21
CA TYR A 159 -44.95 28.57 -7.31
C TYR A 159 -45.42 29.32 -8.55
N GLN A 160 -45.38 28.63 -9.69
CA GLN A 160 -46.10 28.97 -10.92
C GLN A 160 -46.66 27.72 -11.58
N GLU A 161 -47.89 27.80 -12.07
CA GLU A 161 -48.70 26.73 -12.69
C GLU A 161 -48.16 26.19 -14.05
N THR A 162 -47.01 26.70 -14.52
CA THR A 162 -46.53 26.39 -15.88
C THR A 162 -45.71 25.10 -15.88
N ASN A 163 -46.15 24.12 -16.68
CA ASN A 163 -45.45 22.87 -16.95
C ASN A 163 -44.15 23.04 -17.76
N ALA A 164 -43.15 23.64 -17.14
CA ALA A 164 -41.86 23.94 -17.78
C ALA A 164 -40.93 22.72 -17.89
N ALA A 165 -41.18 21.65 -17.14
CA ALA A 165 -40.46 20.37 -17.27
C ALA A 165 -41.07 19.44 -18.32
N ALA A 166 -42.18 19.86 -18.95
CA ALA A 166 -42.92 19.06 -19.93
C ALA A 166 -43.37 17.69 -19.39
N ILE A 167 -43.80 17.64 -18.13
CA ILE A 167 -44.33 16.43 -17.48
C ILE A 167 -45.59 15.98 -18.22
N PRO A 168 -45.66 14.71 -18.69
CA PRO A 168 -46.82 14.22 -19.42
C PRO A 168 -48.11 14.31 -18.59
N GLY A 169 -49.12 14.97 -19.16
CA GLY A 169 -50.43 15.12 -18.54
C GLY A 169 -50.59 16.28 -17.57
N ALA A 170 -49.54 17.08 -17.30
CA ALA A 170 -49.62 18.25 -16.43
C ALA A 170 -50.13 19.51 -17.16
N SER A 171 -50.82 20.37 -16.42
CA SER A 171 -51.44 21.61 -16.88
C SER A 171 -50.43 22.75 -16.99
N ASN A 172 -50.76 23.79 -17.77
CA ASN A 172 -50.00 25.05 -17.80
C ASN A 172 -50.71 26.19 -17.05
N SER A 173 -51.90 25.91 -16.50
CA SER A 173 -52.80 26.90 -15.91
C SER A 173 -53.56 26.34 -14.71
N THR A 174 -52.99 25.34 -14.05
CA THR A 174 -53.56 24.69 -12.86
C THR A 174 -52.39 24.16 -12.06
N PHE A 175 -52.36 24.46 -10.75
CA PHE A 175 -51.33 23.89 -9.88
C PHE A 175 -51.51 22.37 -9.80
N ASP A 176 -50.54 21.63 -10.31
CA ASP A 176 -50.53 20.17 -10.36
C ASP A 176 -49.08 19.62 -10.35
N TYR A 177 -48.88 18.41 -10.86
CA TYR A 177 -47.59 17.71 -10.87
C TYR A 177 -46.61 18.16 -11.96
N GLY A 178 -46.86 19.28 -12.64
CA GLY A 178 -45.91 19.89 -13.58
C GLY A 178 -45.40 21.26 -13.13
N ASP A 179 -45.74 21.72 -11.93
CA ASP A 179 -45.48 23.09 -11.51
C ASP A 179 -43.98 23.42 -11.46
N ARG A 180 -43.69 24.72 -11.55
CA ARG A 180 -42.32 25.23 -11.50
C ARG A 180 -42.13 26.27 -10.41
N ARG A 181 -40.88 26.44 -10.02
CA ARG A 181 -40.44 27.52 -9.16
C ARG A 181 -40.61 28.90 -9.82
N SER A 182 -41.20 29.85 -9.09
CA SER A 182 -41.32 31.26 -9.48
C SER A 182 -39.98 31.99 -9.48
N SER A 183 -39.95 33.19 -10.08
CA SER A 183 -38.84 34.15 -9.96
C SER A 183 -38.85 34.96 -8.65
N SER A 184 -39.87 34.79 -7.79
CA SER A 184 -39.96 35.41 -6.47
C SER A 184 -39.72 34.39 -5.36
N ARG A 185 -38.90 34.77 -4.36
CA ARG A 185 -38.66 33.93 -3.18
C ARG A 185 -39.79 34.01 -2.15
N GLY A 186 -40.64 35.04 -2.19
CA GLY A 186 -41.93 35.24 -1.47
C GLY A 186 -42.05 34.94 0.03
N GLY A 187 -40.99 34.43 0.67
CA GLY A 187 -40.87 34.06 2.07
C GLY A 187 -41.82 32.98 2.59
N SER A 188 -42.90 32.63 1.87
CA SER A 188 -44.09 32.05 2.51
C SER A 188 -44.55 30.71 1.94
N TYR A 189 -44.36 30.44 0.64
CA TYR A 189 -44.89 29.24 -0.01
C TYR A 189 -43.96 28.02 0.09
N GLY A 190 -43.02 27.82 -0.84
CA GLY A 190 -42.19 26.61 -0.86
C GLY A 190 -42.97 25.34 -1.21
N SER A 191 -42.30 24.42 -1.90
CA SER A 191 -42.80 23.13 -2.38
C SER A 191 -42.05 21.94 -1.80
N MET A 192 -42.79 20.91 -1.40
CA MET A 192 -42.29 19.57 -1.13
C MET A 192 -43.38 18.56 -1.50
N GLN A 193 -43.44 18.21 -2.78
CA GLN A 193 -44.48 17.34 -3.34
C GLN A 193 -43.88 16.16 -4.10
N VAL A 194 -44.51 14.99 -3.95
CA VAL A 194 -44.18 13.77 -4.70
C VAL A 194 -45.40 13.34 -5.49
N HIS A 195 -45.22 13.10 -6.79
CA HIS A 195 -46.28 12.83 -7.73
C HIS A 195 -46.05 11.52 -8.49
N ASN A 196 -47.14 10.94 -8.96
CA ASN A 196 -47.16 9.88 -9.97
C ASN A 196 -47.96 10.38 -11.17
N HIS A 197 -47.29 11.06 -12.10
CA HIS A 197 -47.93 11.69 -13.26
C HIS A 197 -48.60 10.65 -14.19
N GLY A 198 -48.11 9.41 -14.20
CA GLY A 198 -48.70 8.31 -14.99
C GLY A 198 -50.10 7.92 -14.53
N ALA A 199 -50.42 8.18 -13.26
CA ALA A 199 -51.75 8.05 -12.69
C ALA A 199 -52.47 9.40 -12.54
N GLY A 200 -51.86 10.50 -12.99
CA GLY A 200 -52.41 11.85 -12.83
C GLY A 200 -52.64 12.25 -11.37
N GLN A 201 -51.77 11.79 -10.46
CA GLN A 201 -52.00 11.93 -9.02
C GLN A 201 -50.81 12.56 -8.27
N THR A 202 -51.14 13.43 -7.32
CA THR A 202 -50.26 13.81 -6.22
C THR A 202 -50.30 12.70 -5.16
N CYS A 203 -49.14 12.20 -4.74
CA CYS A 203 -49.05 11.15 -3.71
C CYS A 203 -49.02 11.77 -2.31
N LEU A 204 -48.14 12.73 -2.09
CA LEU A 204 -48.07 13.55 -0.89
C LEU A 204 -47.73 14.99 -1.27
N ALA A 205 -48.27 15.92 -0.50
CA ALA A 205 -48.04 17.34 -0.70
C ALA A 205 -47.80 18.07 0.61
N LEU A 206 -46.78 18.92 0.59
CA LEU A 206 -46.51 19.91 1.61
C LEU A 206 -46.08 21.21 0.91
N SER A 207 -46.85 22.28 1.09
CA SER A 207 -46.53 23.60 0.57
C SER A 207 -46.98 24.66 1.56
N ARG A 208 -46.63 25.93 1.31
CA ARG A 208 -46.89 27.01 2.29
C ARG A 208 -46.23 26.75 3.63
N PHE A 209 -44.93 26.45 3.61
CA PHE A 209 -44.15 26.11 4.79
C PHE A 209 -43.07 27.14 5.17
N GLY A 210 -42.80 28.12 4.30
CA GLY A 210 -41.71 29.09 4.45
C GLY A 210 -41.84 29.98 5.69
N ASN A 211 -42.92 30.74 5.81
CA ASN A 211 -43.16 31.69 6.90
C ASN A 211 -44.66 32.00 7.06
N CYS A 212 -45.44 31.02 7.51
CA CYS A 212 -46.87 31.21 7.78
C CYS A 212 -47.13 32.19 8.93
N GLY A 213 -48.18 33.01 8.82
CA GLY A 213 -48.62 33.93 9.87
C GLY A 213 -50.12 34.25 9.78
N GLY A 214 -50.64 35.00 10.76
CA GLY A 214 -52.04 35.45 10.74
C GLY A 214 -53.05 34.30 10.87
N SER A 215 -54.03 34.23 9.96
CA SER A 215 -55.04 33.16 9.90
C SER A 215 -54.63 31.99 8.99
N ASP A 216 -53.50 32.11 8.30
CA ASP A 216 -53.05 31.14 7.32
C ASP A 216 -52.61 29.81 7.95
N SER A 217 -52.56 28.75 7.16
CA SER A 217 -51.90 27.51 7.57
C SER A 217 -51.16 26.84 6.42
N VAL A 218 -50.24 25.95 6.76
CA VAL A 218 -49.58 25.07 5.81
C VAL A 218 -50.59 24.37 4.91
N CYS A 219 -50.23 24.18 3.64
CA CYS A 219 -51.00 23.37 2.69
C CYS A 219 -50.43 21.95 2.74
N VAL A 220 -51.25 20.97 3.14
CA VAL A 220 -50.77 19.59 3.32
C VAL A 220 -51.86 18.58 2.98
N GLY A 221 -51.48 17.50 2.30
CA GLY A 221 -52.43 16.47 1.88
C GLY A 221 -51.79 15.21 1.35
N ILE A 222 -52.63 14.18 1.23
CA ILE A 222 -52.30 12.85 0.67
C ILE A 222 -53.33 12.56 -0.43
N GLY A 223 -52.86 12.18 -1.62
CA GLY A 223 -53.73 12.07 -2.80
C GLY A 223 -54.07 13.41 -3.45
N ASN A 224 -54.84 13.40 -4.53
CA ASN A 224 -55.36 14.63 -5.13
C ASN A 224 -56.34 15.34 -4.20
N ASN A 225 -56.25 16.67 -4.12
CA ASN A 225 -57.19 17.48 -3.35
C ASN A 225 -58.63 17.34 -3.92
N PRO A 226 -59.62 16.94 -3.11
CA PRO A 226 -61.00 16.78 -3.57
C PRO A 226 -61.71 18.11 -3.86
N SER A 227 -61.20 19.24 -3.36
CA SER A 227 -61.79 20.56 -3.53
C SER A 227 -60.69 21.61 -3.70
N GLY A 228 -60.28 21.86 -4.94
CA GLY A 228 -59.24 22.84 -5.29
C GLY A 228 -58.23 22.28 -6.28
N TYR A 229 -56.99 22.78 -6.21
CA TYR A 229 -55.90 22.33 -7.06
C TYR A 229 -55.40 20.94 -6.65
N PRO A 230 -55.17 20.01 -7.61
CA PRO A 230 -54.78 18.62 -7.34
C PRO A 230 -53.64 18.45 -6.34
N ASP A 231 -52.63 19.30 -6.40
CA ASP A 231 -51.40 19.23 -5.61
C ASP A 231 -51.51 19.85 -4.20
N TRP A 232 -52.71 20.30 -3.80
CA TRP A 232 -53.03 20.99 -2.55
C TRP A 232 -52.49 22.42 -2.43
N THR A 233 -51.88 22.99 -3.46
CA THR A 233 -51.42 24.38 -3.42
C THR A 233 -52.60 25.32 -3.17
N HIS A 234 -52.38 26.33 -2.33
CA HIS A 234 -53.39 27.28 -1.83
C HIS A 234 -54.56 26.71 -0.99
N SER A 235 -54.53 25.44 -0.59
CA SER A 235 -55.64 24.80 0.14
C SER A 235 -55.85 25.28 1.58
N ASN A 236 -54.81 25.78 2.27
CA ASN A 236 -54.85 26.06 3.71
C ASN A 236 -55.36 24.87 4.55
N SER A 237 -55.12 23.65 4.09
CA SER A 237 -55.66 22.43 4.71
C SER A 237 -55.02 22.09 6.05
N GLY A 238 -53.88 22.69 6.39
CA GLY A 238 -53.12 22.42 7.61
C GLY A 238 -53.98 22.56 8.87
N ALA A 239 -54.85 23.58 8.95
CA ALA A 239 -55.74 23.77 10.11
C ALA A 239 -56.76 22.64 10.32
N ASN A 240 -57.02 21.81 9.31
CA ASN A 240 -57.99 20.73 9.39
C ASN A 240 -57.43 19.50 10.13
N TRP A 241 -56.12 19.40 10.32
CA TRP A 241 -55.47 18.24 10.92
C TRP A 241 -55.08 18.50 12.37
N ASP A 242 -55.27 17.49 13.23
CA ASP A 242 -54.89 17.57 14.64
C ASP A 242 -53.36 17.38 14.77
N SER A 243 -52.78 16.49 13.96
CA SER A 243 -51.32 16.28 13.84
C SER A 243 -50.90 16.11 12.37
N ARG A 244 -49.65 16.52 12.08
CA ARG A 244 -48.99 16.45 10.77
C ARG A 244 -47.52 16.09 11.00
N ARG A 245 -47.06 14.94 10.52
CA ARG A 245 -45.66 14.51 10.65
C ARG A 245 -45.13 14.03 9.31
N LEU A 246 -43.89 14.40 8.99
CA LEU A 246 -43.15 13.85 7.86
C LEU A 246 -41.93 13.10 8.40
N LEU A 247 -41.85 11.81 8.12
CA LEU A 247 -40.68 11.01 8.42
C LEU A 247 -39.90 10.75 7.14
N VAL A 248 -38.58 10.88 7.22
CA VAL A 248 -37.67 10.73 6.08
C VAL A 248 -36.72 9.57 6.35
N PHE A 249 -36.50 8.75 5.33
CA PHE A 249 -35.65 7.57 5.41
C PHE A 249 -34.71 7.48 4.23
N VAL A 250 -33.57 6.83 4.45
CA VAL A 250 -32.62 6.46 3.39
C VAL A 250 -32.42 4.96 3.39
N LYS A 251 -32.34 4.34 2.23
CA LYS A 251 -31.89 2.95 2.08
C LYS A 251 -30.39 2.98 1.83
N PRO A 252 -29.55 2.55 2.79
CA PRO A 252 -28.11 2.48 2.56
C PRO A 252 -27.82 1.62 1.34
N ALA A 253 -26.82 2.01 0.54
CA ALA A 253 -26.36 1.18 -0.55
C ALA A 253 -25.92 -0.20 0.00
N PRO A 254 -26.29 -1.33 -0.64
CA PRO A 254 -25.81 -2.65 -0.23
C PRO A 254 -24.29 -2.66 -0.12
N GLN A 255 -23.75 -3.08 1.04
CA GLN A 255 -22.31 -3.15 1.28
C GLN A 255 -21.69 -4.36 0.56
N THR A 256 -21.59 -4.24 -0.75
CA THR A 256 -20.50 -4.74 -1.58
C THR A 256 -20.52 -3.83 -2.81
N PRO A 257 -19.52 -2.95 -3.01
CA PRO A 257 -19.54 -2.04 -4.14
C PRO A 257 -19.56 -2.80 -5.46
N ALA A 258 -20.75 -2.95 -6.04
CA ALA A 258 -20.93 -3.61 -7.31
C ALA A 258 -20.35 -2.71 -8.40
N VAL A 259 -19.69 -3.33 -9.36
CA VAL A 259 -19.16 -2.64 -10.53
C VAL A 259 -20.35 -2.18 -11.38
N PRO A 260 -20.42 -0.90 -11.81
CA PRO A 260 -21.51 -0.41 -12.64
C PRO A 260 -21.68 -1.24 -13.92
N ALA A 261 -22.93 -1.47 -14.34
CA ALA A 261 -23.26 -2.36 -15.44
C ALA A 261 -22.65 -1.91 -16.77
N GLU A 262 -22.57 -0.59 -16.99
CA GLU A 262 -21.93 0.01 -18.15
C GLU A 262 -20.42 -0.31 -18.20
N VAL A 263 -19.75 -0.32 -17.04
CA VAL A 263 -18.33 -0.68 -16.96
C VAL A 263 -18.14 -2.16 -17.21
N LEU A 264 -19.03 -3.03 -16.71
CA LEU A 264 -18.96 -4.48 -16.99
C LEU A 264 -19.20 -4.80 -18.47
N ALA A 265 -20.11 -4.07 -19.13
CA ALA A 265 -20.36 -4.22 -20.57
C ALA A 265 -19.13 -3.82 -21.40
N ASN A 266 -18.48 -2.72 -21.02
CA ASN A 266 -17.34 -2.17 -21.74
C ASN A 266 -16.01 -2.84 -21.40
N ALA A 267 -15.84 -3.30 -20.16
CA ALA A 267 -14.66 -3.96 -19.62
C ALA A 267 -15.05 -5.15 -18.70
N PRO A 268 -15.33 -6.34 -19.26
CA PRO A 268 -15.77 -7.50 -18.47
C PRO A 268 -14.82 -7.92 -17.34
N ALA A 269 -13.51 -7.66 -17.49
CA ALA A 269 -12.50 -7.93 -16.47
C ALA A 269 -12.73 -7.16 -15.16
N ALA A 270 -13.46 -6.04 -15.21
CA ALA A 270 -13.83 -5.27 -14.04
C ALA A 270 -14.66 -6.09 -13.04
N ALA A 271 -15.29 -7.20 -13.44
CA ALA A 271 -16.04 -8.11 -12.55
C ALA A 271 -15.21 -8.65 -11.37
N ALA A 272 -13.88 -8.70 -11.49
CA ALA A 272 -12.99 -9.12 -10.41
C ALA A 272 -12.72 -8.01 -9.37
N PHE A 273 -13.15 -6.78 -9.65
CA PHE A 273 -12.87 -5.61 -8.84
C PHE A 273 -14.08 -5.17 -7.99
N LYS A 274 -13.82 -4.29 -7.03
CA LYS A 274 -14.79 -3.55 -6.22
C LYS A 274 -14.71 -2.08 -6.56
N HIS A 275 -15.86 -1.44 -6.72
CA HIS A 275 -15.96 -0.02 -7.05
C HIS A 275 -15.59 0.86 -5.85
N LEU A 276 -14.51 1.63 -5.96
CA LEU A 276 -14.00 2.50 -4.91
C LEU A 276 -14.56 3.93 -5.01
N TYR A 277 -14.38 4.58 -6.16
CA TYR A 277 -14.81 5.96 -6.39
C TYR A 277 -15.51 6.13 -7.74
N THR A 278 -16.49 7.03 -7.80
CA THR A 278 -16.90 7.72 -9.04
C THR A 278 -16.63 9.19 -8.82
N ILE A 279 -15.88 9.78 -9.74
CA ILE A 279 -15.48 11.19 -9.70
C ILE A 279 -16.09 11.88 -10.91
N ASP A 280 -17.04 12.78 -10.67
CA ASP A 280 -17.64 13.63 -11.68
C ASP A 280 -16.75 14.85 -11.89
N ILE A 281 -16.03 14.86 -13.01
CA ILE A 281 -15.02 15.88 -13.30
C ILE A 281 -15.73 17.13 -13.83
N PRO A 282 -15.71 18.26 -13.11
CA PRO A 282 -16.33 19.50 -13.58
C PRO A 282 -15.53 20.10 -14.73
N VAL A 283 -16.12 21.09 -15.42
CA VAL A 283 -15.40 21.87 -16.44
C VAL A 283 -14.17 22.56 -15.84
N ARG A 284 -14.27 23.06 -14.61
CA ARG A 284 -13.18 23.68 -13.84
C ARG A 284 -13.15 23.08 -12.44
N ALA A 285 -11.97 22.70 -11.94
CA ALA A 285 -11.84 21.93 -10.71
C ALA A 285 -10.84 22.52 -9.72
N ARG A 286 -11.10 22.34 -8.42
CA ARG A 286 -10.16 22.64 -7.32
C ARG A 286 -10.02 21.41 -6.42
N PHE A 287 -9.24 20.42 -6.86
CA PHE A 287 -8.95 19.23 -6.05
C PHE A 287 -7.96 19.51 -4.90
N ASP A 288 -7.21 20.62 -4.99
CA ASP A 288 -6.31 21.13 -3.95
C ASP A 288 -7.02 21.68 -2.70
N VAL A 289 -8.33 21.94 -2.76
CA VAL A 289 -9.12 22.49 -1.64
C VAL A 289 -10.12 21.45 -1.12
N ASP A 290 -10.01 21.10 0.17
CA ASP A 290 -10.78 20.00 0.77
C ASP A 290 -12.31 20.18 0.66
N ALA A 291 -12.82 21.42 0.80
CA ALA A 291 -14.26 21.71 0.75
C ALA A 291 -14.90 21.55 -0.63
N SER A 292 -14.14 21.78 -1.72
CA SER A 292 -14.61 21.57 -3.10
C SER A 292 -14.40 20.13 -3.56
N ASN A 293 -13.34 19.48 -3.09
CA ASN A 293 -12.98 18.13 -3.48
C ASN A 293 -14.05 17.09 -3.15
N THR A 294 -14.63 17.14 -1.94
CA THR A 294 -15.69 16.20 -1.54
C THR A 294 -16.95 16.30 -2.40
N LEU A 295 -17.15 17.41 -3.11
CA LEU A 295 -18.30 17.61 -4.00
C LEU A 295 -18.16 16.89 -5.35
N TYR A 296 -16.94 16.50 -5.74
CA TYR A 296 -16.69 15.83 -7.03
C TYR A 296 -16.84 14.31 -6.96
N TYR A 297 -16.87 13.72 -5.76
CA TYR A 297 -17.02 12.29 -5.58
C TYR A 297 -18.51 11.94 -5.41
N SER A 298 -19.17 11.52 -6.48
CA SER A 298 -20.55 11.03 -6.43
C SER A 298 -20.66 9.62 -5.83
N VAL A 299 -19.58 8.84 -5.87
CA VAL A 299 -19.43 7.59 -5.13
C VAL A 299 -18.11 7.61 -4.36
N ASN A 300 -18.17 7.29 -3.07
CA ASN A 300 -17.01 7.05 -2.22
C ASN A 300 -17.25 5.86 -1.30
N ASN A 301 -16.65 4.72 -1.64
CA ASN A 301 -16.76 3.47 -0.89
C ASN A 301 -15.51 3.19 -0.06
N ALA A 302 -14.61 4.16 0.14
CA ALA A 302 -13.35 3.94 0.86
C ALA A 302 -13.57 3.45 2.29
N ALA A 303 -14.61 3.94 2.97
CA ALA A 303 -14.96 3.48 4.32
C ALA A 303 -15.56 2.06 4.35
N ALA A 304 -16.12 1.59 3.23
CA ALA A 304 -16.74 0.28 3.07
C ALA A 304 -15.76 -0.81 2.58
N LEU A 305 -14.55 -0.40 2.17
CA LEU A 305 -13.52 -1.27 1.65
C LEU A 305 -12.35 -1.32 2.63
N SER A 306 -11.90 -2.52 2.96
CA SER A 306 -10.79 -2.73 3.89
C SER A 306 -10.01 -3.99 3.50
N GLY A 307 -8.75 -4.06 3.94
CA GLY A 307 -7.86 -5.18 3.61
C GLY A 307 -6.95 -4.88 2.42
N ALA A 308 -5.97 -5.76 2.23
CA ALA A 308 -5.01 -5.62 1.15
C ALA A 308 -5.67 -5.85 -0.21
N PHE A 309 -5.16 -5.16 -1.23
CA PHE A 309 -5.59 -5.32 -2.62
C PHE A 309 -4.37 -5.38 -3.53
N GLY A 310 -4.46 -6.17 -4.59
CA GLY A 310 -3.34 -6.45 -5.50
C GLY A 310 -3.32 -5.53 -6.72
N ARG A 311 -4.49 -5.09 -7.19
CA ARG A 311 -4.63 -4.30 -8.42
C ARG A 311 -5.55 -3.11 -8.23
N VAL A 312 -5.31 -2.07 -9.00
CA VAL A 312 -6.17 -0.89 -9.16
C VAL A 312 -6.67 -0.82 -10.60
N GLY A 313 -7.93 -0.43 -10.78
CA GLY A 313 -8.55 -0.19 -12.08
C GLY A 313 -9.07 1.25 -12.18
N TYR A 314 -8.93 1.85 -13.35
CA TYR A 314 -9.44 3.16 -13.70
C TYR A 314 -10.28 3.05 -14.97
N TYR A 315 -11.44 3.68 -14.97
CA TYR A 315 -12.32 3.79 -16.13
C TYR A 315 -12.63 5.27 -16.36
N LEU A 316 -11.99 5.87 -17.37
CA LEU A 316 -12.33 7.23 -17.80
C LEU A 316 -13.42 7.17 -18.87
N GLU A 317 -14.49 7.93 -18.66
CA GLU A 317 -15.61 8.08 -19.61
C GLU A 317 -15.82 9.54 -19.96
N LEU A 318 -15.93 9.82 -21.26
CA LEU A 318 -16.18 11.13 -21.82
C LEU A 318 -17.36 11.06 -22.79
N VAL A 319 -18.38 11.88 -22.55
CA VAL A 319 -19.56 11.96 -23.41
C VAL A 319 -19.56 13.29 -24.15
N GLN A 320 -19.71 13.25 -25.47
CA GLN A 320 -19.87 14.43 -26.32
C GLN A 320 -21.05 14.22 -27.27
N GLY A 321 -22.13 14.97 -27.07
CA GLY A 321 -23.42 14.70 -27.68
C GLY A 321 -23.93 13.30 -27.29
N SER A 322 -24.23 12.48 -28.29
CA SER A 322 -24.63 11.08 -28.09
C SER A 322 -23.47 10.07 -28.12
N VAL A 323 -22.22 10.54 -28.30
CA VAL A 323 -21.04 9.67 -28.42
C VAL A 323 -20.38 9.51 -27.06
N THR A 324 -20.21 8.26 -26.63
CA THR A 324 -19.46 7.91 -25.41
C THR A 324 -18.12 7.30 -25.78
N SER A 325 -17.05 7.88 -25.28
CA SER A 325 -15.68 7.37 -25.38
C SER A 325 -15.22 6.89 -24.00
N PHE A 326 -14.57 5.73 -23.93
CA PHE A 326 -14.06 5.19 -22.67
C PHE A 326 -12.67 4.60 -22.79
N CYS A 327 -11.94 4.58 -21.68
CA CYS A 327 -10.69 3.85 -21.51
C CYS A 327 -10.67 3.19 -20.12
N TRP A 328 -10.66 1.86 -20.11
CA TRP A 328 -10.34 1.04 -18.95
C TRP A 328 -8.83 0.78 -18.92
N THR A 329 -8.20 1.06 -17.78
CA THR A 329 -6.84 0.65 -17.47
C THR A 329 -6.82 -0.06 -16.11
N ALA A 330 -6.23 -1.24 -16.01
CA ALA A 330 -6.00 -1.89 -14.72
C ALA A 330 -4.58 -2.41 -14.62
N PHE A 331 -3.95 -2.24 -13.46
CA PHE A 331 -2.55 -2.61 -13.24
C PHE A 331 -2.33 -2.88 -11.76
N ASP A 332 -1.17 -3.46 -11.45
CA ASP A 332 -0.80 -3.76 -10.08
C ASP A 332 -0.70 -2.49 -9.25
N THR A 333 -1.22 -2.54 -8.01
CA THR A 333 -1.42 -1.31 -7.25
C THR A 333 -0.09 -0.69 -6.78
N PHE A 334 -0.03 0.64 -6.81
CA PHE A 334 1.13 1.43 -6.39
C PHE A 334 1.07 1.91 -4.92
N THR A 335 -0.06 1.70 -4.24
CA THR A 335 -0.26 2.06 -2.83
C THR A 335 -1.31 1.16 -2.20
N GLN A 336 -1.21 0.94 -0.88
CA GLN A 336 -2.25 0.25 -0.11
C GLN A 336 -3.22 1.22 0.57
N ASP A 337 -2.99 2.54 0.46
CA ASP A 337 -3.89 3.56 1.02
C ASP A 337 -4.97 3.93 0.01
N LEU A 338 -6.20 3.49 0.27
CA LEU A 338 -7.36 3.76 -0.58
C LEU A 338 -7.59 5.27 -0.81
N THR A 339 -7.17 6.12 0.12
CA THR A 339 -7.33 7.58 0.02
C THR A 339 -6.36 8.22 -0.99
N GLN A 340 -5.39 7.46 -1.50
CA GLN A 340 -4.37 7.91 -2.45
C GLN A 340 -4.63 7.43 -3.89
N LEU A 341 -5.74 6.71 -4.14
CA LEU A 341 -6.07 6.17 -5.47
C LEU A 341 -6.95 7.10 -6.34
N GLY A 342 -7.52 8.16 -5.76
CA GLY A 342 -8.28 9.19 -6.49
C GLY A 342 -7.38 10.26 -7.11
N VAL A 343 -7.95 11.42 -7.48
CA VAL A 343 -7.16 12.55 -8.00
C VAL A 343 -6.14 13.02 -6.93
N PRO A 344 -4.84 13.14 -7.25
CA PRO A 344 -3.78 13.45 -6.29
C PRO A 344 -3.95 14.78 -5.54
N ARG A 345 -3.49 14.84 -4.28
CA ARG A 345 -3.52 16.04 -3.41
C ARG A 345 -2.44 16.00 -2.33
N LYS A 346 -2.06 17.16 -1.77
CA LYS A 346 -1.23 17.31 -0.55
C LYS A 346 0.10 16.54 -0.67
N ASP A 347 0.85 16.79 -1.76
CA ASP A 347 2.16 16.19 -2.01
C ASP A 347 2.16 14.66 -2.16
N LYS A 348 1.03 14.08 -2.59
CA LYS A 348 0.97 12.67 -2.99
C LYS A 348 1.45 12.53 -4.43
N ILE A 349 2.63 11.93 -4.57
CA ILE A 349 3.38 11.88 -5.82
C ILE A 349 3.67 10.42 -6.16
N TYR A 350 3.23 10.01 -7.34
CA TYR A 350 3.58 8.72 -7.94
C TYR A 350 4.00 8.95 -9.38
N GLN A 351 5.30 8.85 -9.61
CA GLN A 351 5.90 8.86 -10.93
C GLN A 351 6.73 7.58 -11.05
N GLN A 352 6.18 6.54 -11.66
CA GLN A 352 6.82 5.23 -11.71
C GLN A 352 6.21 4.33 -12.78
N PHE A 353 6.96 3.28 -13.14
CA PHE A 353 6.44 2.18 -13.94
C PHE A 353 5.35 1.42 -13.18
N VAL A 354 4.36 0.96 -13.92
CA VAL A 354 3.31 0.04 -13.45
C VAL A 354 3.26 -1.16 -14.37
N HIS A 355 2.76 -2.27 -13.82
CA HIS A 355 2.91 -3.58 -14.43
C HIS A 355 1.58 -4.30 -14.52
N ASN A 356 1.56 -5.38 -15.30
CA ASN A 356 0.33 -6.11 -15.58
C ASN A 356 -0.78 -5.16 -16.07
N LEU A 357 -0.44 -4.25 -16.99
CA LEU A 357 -1.34 -3.22 -17.49
C LEU A 357 -2.32 -3.83 -18.51
N ASP A 358 -3.58 -3.92 -18.12
CA ASP A 358 -4.73 -4.23 -18.96
C ASP A 358 -5.30 -2.93 -19.51
N VAL A 359 -5.57 -2.89 -20.81
CA VAL A 359 -6.17 -1.73 -21.47
C VAL A 359 -7.32 -2.18 -22.34
N ARG A 360 -8.46 -1.49 -22.22
CA ARG A 360 -9.59 -1.65 -23.12
C ARG A 360 -10.25 -0.31 -23.37
N SER A 361 -10.37 0.06 -24.64
CA SER A 361 -10.91 1.35 -25.05
C SER A 361 -11.71 1.20 -26.33
N ASN A 362 -12.70 2.06 -26.54
CA ASN A 362 -13.39 2.20 -27.83
C ASN A 362 -12.82 3.34 -28.69
N VAL A 363 -11.80 4.07 -28.20
CA VAL A 363 -11.14 5.15 -28.94
C VAL A 363 -10.06 4.56 -29.84
N ALA A 364 -10.14 4.88 -31.13
CA ALA A 364 -9.18 4.41 -32.13
C ALA A 364 -7.75 4.88 -31.79
N GLY A 365 -6.78 3.97 -31.93
CA GLY A 365 -5.36 4.25 -31.65
C GLY A 365 -4.93 3.93 -30.21
N VAL A 366 -5.86 3.69 -29.28
CA VAL A 366 -5.52 3.18 -27.94
C VAL A 366 -5.31 1.66 -28.02
N PRO A 367 -4.10 1.15 -27.72
CA PRO A 367 -3.82 -0.28 -27.83
C PRO A 367 -4.55 -1.05 -26.74
N ALA A 368 -5.23 -2.14 -27.12
CA ALA A 368 -5.75 -3.09 -26.15
C ALA A 368 -4.60 -3.96 -25.62
N THR A 369 -4.58 -4.18 -24.31
CA THR A 369 -3.56 -5.00 -23.65
C THR A 369 -4.20 -5.89 -22.59
N ASN A 370 -3.52 -6.99 -22.26
CA ASN A 370 -3.90 -7.92 -21.21
C ASN A 370 -2.62 -8.32 -20.49
N GLY A 371 -2.19 -7.51 -19.52
CA GLY A 371 -0.97 -7.68 -18.76
C GLY A 371 0.31 -7.19 -19.45
N CYS A 372 0.30 -6.01 -20.10
CA CYS A 372 1.53 -5.45 -20.68
C CYS A 372 2.43 -4.79 -19.63
N GLU A 373 3.71 -4.70 -19.95
CA GLU A 373 4.79 -4.38 -18.99
C GLU A 373 5.45 -3.04 -19.25
N THR A 374 4.81 -2.29 -20.12
CA THR A 374 5.25 -1.01 -20.63
C THR A 374 4.38 0.12 -20.08
N GLY A 375 3.77 -0.09 -18.91
CA GLY A 375 2.94 0.89 -18.24
C GLY A 375 3.74 1.87 -17.40
N ASN A 376 3.28 3.11 -17.31
CA ASN A 376 3.75 4.09 -16.32
C ASN A 376 2.62 5.05 -15.93
N ILE A 377 2.75 5.64 -14.74
CA ILE A 377 1.82 6.64 -14.23
C ILE A 377 2.53 7.94 -13.86
N GLU A 378 1.81 9.03 -14.01
CA GLU A 378 2.23 10.39 -13.69
C GLU A 378 1.16 11.09 -12.84
N PHE A 379 1.21 10.86 -11.52
CA PHE A 379 0.19 11.29 -10.55
C PHE A 379 0.80 12.26 -9.54
N TRP A 380 0.43 13.54 -9.59
CA TRP A 380 0.83 14.57 -8.61
C TRP A 380 -0.06 15.82 -8.71
N ASP A 381 -0.08 16.64 -7.65
CA ASP A 381 -0.88 17.88 -7.61
C ASP A 381 -0.12 19.16 -8.04
N TRP A 382 1.14 19.02 -8.44
CA TRP A 382 2.07 20.12 -8.76
C TRP A 382 2.13 20.48 -10.26
N ASP A 383 2.83 21.57 -10.58
CA ASP A 383 3.27 21.90 -11.94
C ASP A 383 4.42 20.98 -12.38
N TYR A 384 4.56 20.78 -13.69
CA TYR A 384 5.55 19.90 -14.30
C TYR A 384 6.16 20.48 -15.59
N THR A 385 7.27 19.90 -16.03
CA THR A 385 8.04 20.27 -17.22
C THR A 385 8.18 19.05 -18.13
N SER A 386 8.39 19.30 -19.42
CA SER A 386 8.59 18.27 -20.44
C SER A 386 9.97 17.58 -20.36
N THR A 387 10.59 17.50 -19.19
CA THR A 387 11.96 16.97 -19.04
C THR A 387 11.89 15.52 -18.63
N ASP A 388 12.58 14.64 -19.35
CA ASP A 388 12.68 13.23 -18.99
C ASP A 388 13.81 13.00 -17.98
N ASN A 389 13.45 12.93 -16.70
CA ASN A 389 14.38 12.60 -15.62
C ASN A 389 14.39 11.11 -15.26
N GLN A 390 13.50 10.30 -15.84
CA GLN A 390 13.41 8.85 -15.59
C GLN A 390 14.06 8.00 -16.69
N GLY A 391 14.38 8.61 -17.83
CA GLY A 391 14.96 7.94 -18.99
C GLY A 391 13.98 6.99 -19.66
N ILE A 392 12.69 7.36 -19.76
CA ILE A 392 11.66 6.47 -20.30
C ILE A 392 11.86 6.34 -21.82
N PRO A 393 12.05 5.11 -22.34
CA PRO A 393 12.30 4.90 -23.77
C PRO A 393 11.17 5.47 -24.64
N GLY A 394 11.53 6.35 -25.59
CA GLY A 394 10.59 7.00 -26.49
C GLY A 394 10.00 8.31 -25.97
N GLY A 395 10.33 8.72 -24.74
CA GLY A 395 9.90 9.99 -24.16
C GLY A 395 10.57 11.21 -24.80
N SER A 396 9.88 12.34 -24.75
CA SER A 396 10.32 13.62 -25.29
C SER A 396 10.86 14.53 -24.20
N ASN A 397 11.90 15.30 -24.55
CA ASN A 397 12.42 16.37 -23.69
C ASN A 397 11.85 17.77 -24.04
N THR A 398 10.99 17.85 -25.06
CA THR A 398 10.47 19.12 -25.60
C THR A 398 8.96 19.15 -25.80
N ALA A 399 8.31 17.99 -25.79
CA ALA A 399 6.86 17.85 -25.80
C ALA A 399 6.42 17.27 -24.46
N PHE A 400 5.25 17.68 -23.97
CA PHE A 400 4.67 17.08 -22.78
C PHE A 400 4.10 15.71 -23.15
N ASP A 401 4.67 14.64 -22.61
CA ASP A 401 4.31 13.26 -22.91
C ASP A 401 4.41 12.33 -21.70
N PHE A 402 4.62 11.03 -21.92
CA PHE A 402 4.68 10.02 -20.86
C PHE A 402 6.00 9.98 -20.08
N ALA A 403 6.89 10.96 -20.30
CA ALA A 403 8.17 11.09 -19.63
C ALA A 403 8.33 12.44 -18.91
N ASP A 404 7.23 13.12 -18.60
CA ASP A 404 7.26 14.45 -18.01
C ASP A 404 7.73 14.40 -16.55
N SER A 405 8.38 15.47 -16.10
CA SER A 405 8.89 15.56 -14.74
C SER A 405 8.22 16.67 -13.95
N ARG A 406 7.83 16.36 -12.72
CA ARG A 406 7.37 17.37 -11.76
C ARG A 406 8.43 18.47 -11.57
N SER A 407 7.98 19.72 -11.56
CA SER A 407 8.84 20.88 -11.31
C SER A 407 9.29 20.94 -9.84
N GLY A 408 10.47 21.50 -9.57
CA GLY A 408 11.08 21.51 -8.23
C GLY A 408 10.55 22.59 -7.26
N ALA A 409 9.66 23.48 -7.70
CA ALA A 409 9.13 24.57 -6.87
C ALA A 409 7.72 24.25 -6.36
N ALA A 410 7.56 24.18 -5.03
CA ALA A 410 6.25 24.05 -4.41
C ALA A 410 5.37 25.29 -4.69
N GLY A 411 4.10 25.07 -5.09
CA GLY A 411 3.09 26.14 -5.23
C GLY A 411 2.34 26.18 -6.56
N GLY A 412 2.77 25.39 -7.55
CA GLY A 412 2.05 25.21 -8.81
C GLY A 412 0.70 24.51 -8.64
N ARG A 413 -0.36 25.04 -9.27
CA ARG A 413 -1.74 24.50 -9.21
C ARG A 413 -2.17 23.87 -10.54
N TYR A 414 -1.26 23.27 -11.29
CA TYR A 414 -1.60 22.54 -12.51
C TYR A 414 -2.17 21.15 -12.18
N GLY A 415 -1.36 20.26 -11.62
CA GLY A 415 -1.74 18.88 -11.33
C GLY A 415 -1.75 17.98 -12.58
N SER A 416 -1.24 16.76 -12.42
CA SER A 416 -1.24 15.68 -13.41
C SER A 416 -1.78 14.38 -12.82
N MET A 417 -2.63 13.70 -13.57
CA MET A 417 -3.07 12.34 -13.31
C MET A 417 -3.23 11.62 -14.65
N GLN A 418 -2.17 10.93 -15.06
CA GLN A 418 -2.07 10.34 -16.39
C GLN A 418 -1.57 8.89 -16.32
N VAL A 419 -2.08 8.06 -17.23
CA VAL A 419 -1.66 6.66 -17.39
C VAL A 419 -1.21 6.45 -18.83
N HIS A 420 -0.06 5.82 -19.00
CA HIS A 420 0.58 5.65 -20.30
C HIS A 420 1.00 4.21 -20.54
N ASN A 421 1.22 3.91 -21.82
CA ASN A 421 1.93 2.73 -22.32
C ASN A 421 3.13 3.23 -23.16
N TRP A 422 4.29 3.39 -22.51
CA TRP A 422 5.51 3.93 -23.14
C TRP A 422 6.02 3.05 -24.28
N GLY A 423 5.85 1.72 -24.18
CA GLY A 423 6.27 0.78 -25.22
C GLY A 423 5.46 0.90 -26.52
N ALA A 424 4.25 1.47 -26.42
CA ALA A 424 3.43 1.84 -27.57
C ALA A 424 3.51 3.35 -27.91
N GLY A 425 4.27 4.15 -27.13
CA GLY A 425 4.31 5.59 -27.26
C GLY A 425 2.94 6.27 -27.05
N GLN A 426 2.12 5.73 -26.14
CA GLN A 426 0.71 6.10 -25.99
C GLN A 426 0.39 6.62 -24.59
N THR A 427 -0.18 7.82 -24.52
CA THR A 427 -1.03 8.23 -23.40
C THR A 427 -2.35 7.49 -23.51
N LEU A 428 -2.72 6.71 -22.50
CA LEU A 428 -3.96 5.94 -22.51
C LEU A 428 -5.14 6.81 -22.09
N TRP A 429 -4.94 7.61 -21.04
CA TRP A 429 -5.83 8.69 -20.65
C TRP A 429 -5.10 9.71 -19.77
N ALA A 430 -5.62 10.93 -19.74
CA ALA A 430 -5.02 12.05 -19.02
C ALA A 430 -6.09 12.94 -18.37
N LEU A 431 -5.79 13.40 -17.16
CA LEU A 431 -6.53 14.43 -16.41
C LEU A 431 -5.53 15.43 -15.82
N ASN A 432 -5.46 16.63 -16.40
CA ASN A 432 -4.51 17.66 -15.99
C ASN A 432 -5.20 19.01 -15.75
N ARG A 433 -4.48 20.00 -15.19
CA ARG A 433 -5.03 21.33 -14.85
C ARG A 433 -6.25 21.25 -13.92
N PHE A 434 -6.21 20.35 -12.94
CA PHE A 434 -7.34 20.07 -12.05
C PHE A 434 -7.34 20.90 -10.75
N ASN A 435 -6.46 21.89 -10.62
CA ASN A 435 -6.39 22.79 -9.46
C ASN A 435 -6.62 24.28 -9.82
N SER A 436 -7.48 24.58 -10.81
CA SER A 436 -7.84 25.94 -11.24
C SER A 436 -9.35 26.21 -11.25
N SER A 437 -9.75 27.38 -10.72
CA SER A 437 -11.14 27.87 -10.75
C SER A 437 -11.44 28.77 -11.96
N SER A 438 -10.40 29.27 -12.64
CA SER A 438 -10.52 30.19 -13.78
C SER A 438 -10.40 29.51 -15.13
N GLU A 439 -9.73 28.37 -15.19
CA GLU A 439 -9.47 27.65 -16.44
C GLU A 439 -10.08 26.26 -16.43
N ASN A 440 -10.26 25.75 -17.63
CA ASN A 440 -10.84 24.44 -17.85
C ASN A 440 -9.81 23.34 -17.60
N VAL A 441 -10.29 22.20 -17.10
CA VAL A 441 -9.51 20.97 -17.00
C VAL A 441 -9.04 20.52 -18.39
N CYS A 442 -7.83 19.97 -18.48
CA CYS A 442 -7.31 19.30 -19.66
C CYS A 442 -7.60 17.80 -19.53
N ILE A 443 -8.29 17.19 -20.50
CA ILE A 443 -8.73 15.80 -20.36
C ILE A 443 -8.81 15.09 -21.71
N GLY A 444 -8.47 13.80 -21.76
CA GLY A 444 -8.60 13.01 -22.99
C GLY A 444 -8.24 11.53 -22.84
N ILE A 445 -8.52 10.78 -23.91
CA ILE A 445 -8.26 9.34 -24.06
C ILE A 445 -7.43 9.14 -25.33
N GLY A 446 -6.33 8.38 -25.23
CA GLY A 446 -5.35 8.24 -26.32
C GLY A 446 -4.43 9.45 -26.45
N ASN A 447 -3.47 9.39 -27.38
CA ASN A 447 -2.66 10.57 -27.71
C ASN A 447 -3.52 11.71 -28.28
N SER A 448 -3.27 12.94 -27.81
CA SER A 448 -3.91 14.14 -28.36
C SER A 448 -3.66 14.25 -29.87
N PRO A 449 -4.69 14.48 -30.71
CA PRO A 449 -4.50 14.59 -32.16
C PRO A 449 -3.66 15.80 -32.59
N THR A 450 -3.52 16.80 -31.71
CA THR A 450 -2.78 18.05 -31.96
C THR A 450 -2.13 18.55 -30.67
N GLY A 451 -0.95 19.17 -30.76
CA GLY A 451 -0.22 19.68 -29.59
C GLY A 451 0.48 18.56 -28.81
N ASN A 452 0.46 18.64 -27.48
CA ASN A 452 1.13 17.69 -26.59
C ASN A 452 0.39 16.35 -26.54
N PRO A 453 1.08 15.21 -26.74
CA PRO A 453 0.47 13.87 -26.73
C PRO A 453 -0.37 13.55 -25.48
N ASP A 454 0.01 14.07 -24.33
CA ASP A 454 -0.58 13.78 -23.02
C ASP A 454 -1.75 14.70 -22.62
N TRP A 455 -2.23 15.52 -23.56
CA TRP A 455 -3.30 16.52 -23.38
C TRP A 455 -2.92 17.77 -22.56
N THR A 456 -1.65 17.95 -22.22
CA THR A 456 -1.19 19.12 -21.48
C THR A 456 -1.45 20.43 -22.26
N PHE A 457 -2.08 21.38 -21.57
CA PHE A 457 -2.56 22.71 -22.00
C PHE A 457 -3.77 22.72 -22.94
N ARG A 458 -4.51 21.63 -23.06
CA ARG A 458 -5.64 21.53 -23.99
C ARG A 458 -6.90 22.31 -23.58
N LEU A 459 -7.15 22.48 -22.27
CA LEU A 459 -8.27 23.24 -21.69
C LEU A 459 -9.67 22.87 -22.28
N ASN A 460 -9.87 21.59 -22.61
CA ASN A 460 -10.99 21.11 -23.43
C ASN A 460 -12.15 20.48 -22.66
N SER A 461 -12.14 20.45 -21.33
CA SER A 461 -13.20 19.79 -20.56
C SER A 461 -14.62 20.28 -20.92
N SER A 462 -14.80 21.55 -21.29
CA SER A 462 -16.11 22.12 -21.70
C SER A 462 -16.67 21.55 -23.01
N GLN A 463 -15.90 20.75 -23.75
CA GLN A 463 -16.35 20.11 -24.99
C GLN A 463 -17.17 18.84 -24.76
N TYR A 464 -17.15 18.32 -23.53
CA TYR A 464 -17.86 17.12 -23.13
C TYR A 464 -19.10 17.48 -22.32
N ASP A 465 -20.20 16.78 -22.50
CA ASP A 465 -21.41 16.92 -21.71
C ASP A 465 -21.22 16.25 -20.34
N SER A 466 -20.56 15.10 -20.32
CA SER A 466 -20.21 14.34 -19.11
C SER A 466 -18.75 13.88 -19.11
N ARG A 467 -18.13 13.86 -17.92
CA ARG A 467 -16.75 13.45 -17.68
C ARG A 467 -16.72 12.68 -16.35
N ARG A 468 -16.48 11.37 -16.39
CA ARG A 468 -16.47 10.53 -15.18
C ARG A 468 -15.18 9.72 -15.11
N LEU A 469 -14.52 9.74 -13.96
CA LEU A 469 -13.43 8.81 -13.64
C LEU A 469 -13.91 7.86 -12.56
N LEU A 470 -14.00 6.57 -12.87
CA LEU A 470 -14.34 5.53 -11.92
C LEU A 470 -13.08 4.76 -11.51
N VAL A 471 -12.93 4.52 -10.21
CA VAL A 471 -11.76 3.88 -9.60
C VAL A 471 -12.18 2.59 -8.92
N PHE A 472 -11.39 1.54 -9.08
CA PHE A 472 -11.69 0.19 -8.64
C PHE A 472 -10.48 -0.45 -7.95
N ILE A 473 -10.72 -1.37 -7.01
CA ILE A 473 -9.68 -2.20 -6.39
C ILE A 473 -10.00 -3.68 -6.54
N GLN A 474 -8.98 -4.51 -6.70
CA GLN A 474 -9.15 -5.97 -6.67
C GLN A 474 -8.65 -6.50 -5.32
N PRO A 475 -9.54 -6.94 -4.40
CA PRO A 475 -9.15 -7.48 -3.10
C PRO A 475 -8.15 -8.63 -3.23
N ALA A 476 -7.15 -8.68 -2.34
CA ALA A 476 -6.20 -9.78 -2.28
C ALA A 476 -6.89 -11.01 -1.68
N GLY A 477 -7.03 -12.09 -2.46
CA GLY A 477 -7.63 -13.34 -1.98
C GLY A 477 -6.66 -14.14 -1.11
N SER A 478 -6.95 -14.29 0.19
CA SER A 478 -6.34 -15.22 1.17
C SER A 478 -4.91 -14.93 1.67
N PRO A 479 -4.56 -15.30 2.93
CA PRO A 479 -3.19 -15.22 3.44
C PRO A 479 -2.29 -16.14 2.60
N GLY A 480 -1.42 -15.54 1.79
CA GLY A 480 -0.65 -16.23 0.76
C GLY A 480 -0.71 -15.56 -0.62
N ALA A 481 -1.59 -14.58 -0.83
CA ALA A 481 -1.50 -13.69 -1.99
C ALA A 481 -0.27 -12.79 -1.84
N VAL A 482 0.85 -13.23 -2.42
CA VAL A 482 2.03 -12.41 -2.69
C VAL A 482 1.54 -11.23 -3.52
N ALA A 483 1.85 -9.99 -3.11
CA ALA A 483 1.76 -8.85 -4.02
C ALA A 483 2.45 -9.27 -5.33
N PRO A 484 1.85 -9.09 -6.52
CA PRO A 484 2.53 -9.45 -7.75
C PRO A 484 3.85 -8.68 -7.79
N ASP A 485 4.93 -9.42 -7.60
CA ASP A 485 6.28 -8.90 -7.71
C ASP A 485 6.52 -8.76 -9.20
N THR A 486 6.41 -7.53 -9.67
CA THR A 486 6.50 -7.16 -11.09
C THR A 486 7.88 -6.66 -11.47
N THR A 487 8.76 -6.53 -10.48
CA THR A 487 10.14 -6.15 -10.71
C THR A 487 10.82 -7.27 -11.48
N ARG A 488 11.48 -6.97 -12.60
CA ARG A 488 12.21 -7.98 -13.37
C ARG A 488 13.61 -8.17 -12.81
N PRO A 489 14.17 -9.38 -12.90
CA PRO A 489 15.57 -9.57 -12.57
C PRO A 489 16.44 -8.82 -13.57
N ALA A 490 17.49 -8.17 -13.09
CA ALA A 490 18.50 -7.51 -13.90
C ALA A 490 19.86 -7.63 -13.20
N PRO A 491 20.97 -7.82 -13.94
CA PRO A 491 22.30 -7.77 -13.36
C PRO A 491 22.55 -6.35 -12.82
N SER A 492 22.80 -6.25 -11.52
CA SER A 492 23.03 -4.99 -10.81
C SER A 492 24.51 -4.65 -10.69
N ARG A 493 25.37 -5.68 -10.62
CA ARG A 493 26.83 -5.55 -10.59
C ARG A 493 27.50 -6.86 -10.98
N ALA A 494 28.76 -6.76 -11.41
CA ALA A 494 29.64 -7.91 -11.54
C ALA A 494 30.98 -7.65 -10.82
N ILE A 495 31.58 -8.72 -10.30
CA ILE A 495 32.78 -8.67 -9.44
C ILE A 495 33.81 -9.64 -10.00
N GLY A 496 34.98 -9.14 -10.41
CA GLY A 496 36.13 -10.00 -10.76
C GLY A 496 36.75 -10.61 -9.51
N GLN A 497 37.18 -11.87 -9.59
CA GLN A 497 37.82 -12.57 -8.48
C GLN A 497 39.34 -12.54 -8.61
N THR A 498 40.09 -12.68 -7.51
CA THR A 498 41.56 -12.61 -7.59
C THR A 498 42.20 -13.79 -8.31
N SER A 499 41.45 -14.88 -8.50
CA SER A 499 41.88 -16.05 -9.26
C SER A 499 42.02 -15.81 -10.77
N LEU A 500 41.50 -14.68 -11.29
CA LEU A 500 41.53 -14.32 -12.72
C LEU A 500 40.91 -15.36 -13.66
N ASP A 501 40.02 -16.20 -13.15
CA ASP A 501 39.26 -17.20 -13.92
C ASP A 501 37.80 -17.26 -13.47
N ARG A 502 37.38 -16.31 -12.64
CA ARG A 502 36.03 -16.24 -12.08
C ARG A 502 35.49 -14.82 -12.01
N ALA A 503 34.18 -14.71 -12.14
CA ALA A 503 33.43 -13.47 -11.91
C ALA A 503 32.09 -13.78 -11.22
N LEU A 504 31.65 -12.92 -10.32
CA LEU A 504 30.32 -12.99 -9.72
C LEU A 504 29.40 -12.02 -10.45
N VAL A 505 28.19 -12.45 -10.80
CA VAL A 505 27.12 -11.61 -11.35
C VAL A 505 26.02 -11.51 -10.31
N VAL A 506 25.77 -10.32 -9.78
CA VAL A 506 24.76 -10.09 -8.74
C VAL A 506 23.55 -9.38 -9.34
N PHE A 507 22.38 -9.93 -9.12
CA PHE A 507 21.09 -9.45 -9.58
C PHE A 507 20.42 -8.56 -8.52
N ASN A 508 19.57 -7.64 -8.99
CA ASN A 508 18.74 -6.77 -8.15
C ASN A 508 17.72 -7.54 -7.27
N LYS A 509 17.46 -8.81 -7.59
CA LYS A 509 16.51 -9.67 -6.88
C LYS A 509 16.84 -11.16 -7.08
N PRO A 510 16.21 -12.07 -6.31
CA PRO A 510 16.43 -13.51 -6.46
C PRO A 510 16.06 -14.04 -7.85
N VAL A 511 16.99 -14.77 -8.48
CA VAL A 511 16.83 -15.39 -9.81
C VAL A 511 16.65 -16.88 -9.71
N ALA A 512 15.89 -17.47 -10.65
CA ALA A 512 15.69 -18.91 -10.73
C ALA A 512 17.01 -19.67 -10.91
N ASP A 513 17.06 -20.95 -10.52
CA ASP A 513 18.28 -21.77 -10.68
C ASP A 513 18.74 -21.86 -12.14
N ALA A 514 17.80 -21.78 -13.09
CA ALA A 514 18.08 -21.74 -14.53
C ALA A 514 18.90 -20.51 -14.97
N ALA A 515 18.98 -19.46 -14.14
CA ALA A 515 19.88 -18.34 -14.40
C ALA A 515 21.35 -18.76 -14.42
N ALA A 516 21.71 -19.83 -13.72
CA ALA A 516 23.06 -20.41 -13.68
C ALA A 516 23.34 -21.39 -14.83
N ASP A 517 22.81 -21.11 -16.02
CA ASP A 517 23.21 -21.79 -17.26
C ASP A 517 24.28 -20.93 -17.97
N PRO A 518 25.48 -21.46 -18.28
CA PRO A 518 26.52 -20.68 -18.97
C PRO A 518 26.05 -20.09 -20.31
N VAL A 519 25.05 -20.68 -20.99
CA VAL A 519 24.51 -20.13 -22.25
C VAL A 519 23.83 -18.77 -22.09
N ASN A 520 23.46 -18.41 -20.86
CA ASN A 520 22.85 -17.12 -20.54
C ASN A 520 23.87 -15.98 -20.48
N PHE A 521 25.18 -16.27 -20.56
CA PHE A 521 26.23 -15.29 -20.38
C PHE A 521 27.19 -15.30 -21.58
N SER A 522 27.52 -14.11 -22.05
CA SER A 522 28.67 -13.89 -22.93
C SER A 522 29.48 -12.70 -22.43
N ALA A 523 30.73 -12.59 -22.88
CA ALA A 523 31.62 -11.51 -22.50
C ALA A 523 32.34 -10.94 -23.73
N ASP A 524 32.67 -9.66 -23.68
CA ASP A 524 33.53 -9.03 -24.66
C ASP A 524 35.02 -9.47 -24.52
N ASN A 525 35.88 -8.91 -25.36
CA ASN A 525 37.34 -9.11 -25.30
C ASN A 525 37.79 -10.59 -25.38
N GLY A 526 36.98 -11.45 -26.01
CA GLY A 526 37.31 -12.86 -26.23
C GLY A 526 37.26 -13.74 -24.97
N LEU A 527 36.69 -13.24 -23.87
CA LEU A 527 36.58 -14.01 -22.63
C LEU A 527 35.47 -15.08 -22.76
N ALA A 528 35.83 -16.35 -22.64
CA ALA A 528 34.86 -17.45 -22.72
C ALA A 528 34.20 -17.70 -21.36
N ILE A 529 32.89 -17.93 -21.34
CA ILE A 529 32.16 -18.44 -20.16
C ILE A 529 32.14 -19.97 -20.25
N LEU A 530 32.81 -20.62 -19.30
CA LEU A 530 33.02 -22.08 -19.28
C LEU A 530 32.01 -22.80 -18.39
N ALA A 531 31.57 -22.16 -17.31
CA ALA A 531 30.55 -22.69 -16.40
C ALA A 531 29.83 -21.56 -15.66
N ALA A 532 28.62 -21.84 -15.19
CA ALA A 532 27.85 -20.98 -14.30
C ALA A 532 27.28 -21.78 -13.14
N GLN A 533 27.24 -21.20 -11.93
CA GLN A 533 26.68 -21.83 -10.74
C GLN A 533 26.02 -20.78 -9.83
N MET A 534 24.89 -21.09 -9.21
CA MET A 534 24.31 -20.23 -8.16
C MET A 534 25.26 -20.12 -6.96
N HIS A 535 25.46 -18.91 -6.46
CA HIS A 535 26.22 -18.70 -5.23
C HIS A 535 25.40 -19.18 -4.02
N PRO A 536 25.95 -20.00 -3.10
CA PRO A 536 25.21 -20.66 -2.03
C PRO A 536 24.67 -19.70 -0.95
N VAL A 537 25.30 -18.53 -0.78
CA VAL A 537 24.98 -17.59 0.31
C VAL A 537 24.17 -16.35 -0.10
N TYR A 538 24.31 -15.83 -1.32
CA TYR A 538 23.66 -14.56 -1.73
C TYR A 538 22.15 -14.67 -1.94
N SER A 539 21.40 -15.46 -1.16
CA SER A 539 19.94 -15.54 -1.22
C SER A 539 19.37 -15.72 -2.65
N ASN A 540 20.09 -16.47 -3.48
CA ASN A 540 19.79 -16.68 -4.91
C ASN A 540 19.84 -15.42 -5.79
N THR A 541 20.55 -14.37 -5.39
CA THR A 541 20.77 -13.15 -6.19
C THR A 541 22.10 -13.16 -6.92
N CYS A 542 22.94 -14.20 -6.81
CA CYS A 542 24.27 -14.19 -7.41
C CYS A 542 24.55 -15.48 -8.18
N VAL A 543 25.11 -15.33 -9.38
CA VAL A 543 25.68 -16.41 -10.20
C VAL A 543 27.20 -16.25 -10.24
N ILE A 544 27.91 -17.36 -10.11
CA ILE A 544 29.36 -17.46 -10.23
C ILE A 544 29.65 -17.98 -11.63
N LEU A 545 30.47 -17.25 -12.38
CA LEU A 545 30.96 -17.65 -13.70
C LEU A 545 32.38 -18.18 -13.56
N THR A 546 32.65 -19.34 -14.15
CA THR A 546 34.01 -19.79 -14.48
C THR A 546 34.31 -19.33 -15.90
N THR A 547 35.43 -18.66 -16.09
CA THR A 547 35.83 -18.08 -17.37
C THR A 547 37.13 -18.70 -17.89
N SER A 548 37.46 -18.47 -19.16
CA SER A 548 38.85 -18.55 -19.59
C SER A 548 39.72 -17.56 -18.78
N PRO A 549 41.07 -17.72 -18.77
CA PRO A 549 41.95 -16.78 -18.08
C PRO A 549 41.65 -15.32 -18.45
N GLN A 550 41.54 -14.47 -17.42
CA GLN A 550 41.30 -13.04 -17.52
C GLN A 550 42.62 -12.28 -17.52
N THR A 551 42.69 -11.19 -18.27
CA THR A 551 43.83 -10.29 -18.26
C THR A 551 43.67 -9.29 -17.11
N ALA A 552 44.61 -9.29 -16.17
CA ALA A 552 44.58 -8.38 -15.02
C ALA A 552 44.48 -6.90 -15.44
N GLY A 553 43.60 -6.15 -14.79
CA GLY A 553 43.32 -4.74 -15.07
C GLY A 553 42.34 -4.49 -16.22
N THR A 554 42.01 -5.51 -17.02
CA THR A 554 41.03 -5.37 -18.11
C THR A 554 39.62 -5.28 -17.55
N VAL A 555 38.81 -4.39 -18.13
CA VAL A 555 37.37 -4.31 -17.90
C VAL A 555 36.67 -5.20 -18.91
N TYR A 556 35.90 -6.16 -18.42
CA TYR A 556 35.07 -7.04 -19.24
C TYR A 556 33.61 -6.64 -19.09
N THR A 557 32.91 -6.53 -20.22
CA THR A 557 31.45 -6.35 -20.28
C THR A 557 30.79 -7.70 -20.47
N LEU A 558 30.01 -8.13 -19.48
CA LEU A 558 29.17 -9.31 -19.55
C LEU A 558 27.82 -8.93 -20.15
N THR A 559 27.33 -9.71 -21.10
CA THR A 559 25.95 -9.70 -21.57
C THR A 559 25.20 -10.88 -20.95
N VAL A 560 24.08 -10.59 -20.29
CA VAL A 560 23.24 -11.56 -19.58
C VAL A 560 21.89 -11.65 -20.29
N ASN A 561 21.45 -12.89 -20.56
CA ASN A 561 20.27 -13.21 -21.36
C ASN A 561 19.41 -14.29 -20.66
N ASN A 562 18.13 -14.39 -21.01
CA ASN A 562 17.24 -15.50 -20.62
C ASN A 562 17.14 -15.81 -19.10
N VAL A 563 17.38 -14.82 -18.24
CA VAL A 563 17.23 -14.96 -16.79
C VAL A 563 15.79 -14.64 -16.37
N CYS A 564 15.20 -15.45 -15.50
CA CYS A 564 13.93 -15.16 -14.83
C CYS A 564 14.07 -15.16 -13.31
N ASP A 565 13.15 -14.49 -12.62
CA ASP A 565 13.12 -14.49 -11.17
C ASP A 565 12.47 -15.74 -10.58
N ARG A 566 12.52 -15.88 -9.24
CA ARG A 566 11.89 -17.00 -8.52
C ARG A 566 10.41 -16.78 -8.19
N THR A 567 9.79 -15.74 -8.73
CA THR A 567 8.38 -15.47 -8.43
C THR A 567 7.50 -16.53 -9.10
N PRO A 568 6.27 -16.75 -8.61
CA PRO A 568 5.32 -17.62 -9.29
C PRO A 568 5.03 -17.22 -10.75
N LEU A 569 5.22 -15.93 -11.09
CA LEU A 569 5.07 -15.40 -12.45
C LEU A 569 6.33 -15.61 -13.32
N ALA A 570 7.45 -15.97 -12.70
CA ALA A 570 8.76 -16.15 -13.35
C ALA A 570 9.10 -15.00 -14.30
N ASN A 571 9.08 -13.76 -13.80
CA ASN A 571 9.27 -12.59 -14.65
C ASN A 571 10.63 -12.67 -15.35
N ALA A 572 10.60 -12.70 -16.67
CA ALA A 572 11.79 -12.67 -17.49
C ALA A 572 12.49 -11.32 -17.35
N MET A 573 13.81 -11.33 -17.30
CA MET A 573 14.64 -10.15 -17.52
C MET A 573 14.23 -9.49 -18.85
N PHE A 574 14.35 -8.16 -18.91
CA PHE A 574 14.27 -7.42 -20.16
C PHE A 574 15.29 -7.96 -21.19
N PRO A 575 15.19 -7.58 -22.49
CA PRO A 575 16.20 -7.94 -23.49
C PRO A 575 17.63 -7.68 -23.00
N ASP A 576 18.58 -8.42 -23.57
CA ASP A 576 20.01 -8.48 -23.24
C ASP A 576 20.52 -7.32 -22.37
N ARG A 577 20.87 -7.63 -21.12
CA ARG A 577 21.38 -6.65 -20.16
C ARG A 577 22.87 -6.81 -19.97
N THR A 578 23.58 -5.69 -19.92
CA THR A 578 25.03 -5.70 -19.71
C THR A 578 25.42 -5.29 -18.31
N VAL A 579 26.53 -5.84 -17.82
CA VAL A 579 27.18 -5.44 -16.58
C VAL A 579 28.69 -5.63 -16.72
N ALA A 580 29.48 -4.71 -16.17
CA ALA A 580 30.93 -4.77 -16.28
C ALA A 580 31.59 -5.19 -14.97
N PHE A 581 32.74 -5.85 -15.08
CA PHE A 581 33.66 -6.07 -13.98
C PHE A 581 35.11 -5.82 -14.41
N THR A 582 35.96 -5.45 -13.47
CA THR A 582 37.41 -5.35 -13.68
C THR A 582 38.08 -6.62 -13.17
N ALA A 583 38.88 -7.26 -14.02
CA ALA A 583 39.74 -8.36 -13.59
C ALA A 583 40.82 -7.80 -12.65
N GLN A 584 40.87 -8.30 -11.42
CA GLN A 584 41.72 -7.75 -10.36
C GLN A 584 42.63 -8.83 -9.81
N THR A 585 43.87 -8.46 -9.48
CA THR A 585 44.78 -9.32 -8.71
C THR A 585 44.67 -9.00 -7.24
N GLU A 586 45.12 -9.93 -6.41
CA GLU A 586 45.23 -9.69 -4.98
C GLU A 586 46.09 -8.44 -4.66
N ALA A 587 47.18 -8.23 -5.41
CA ALA A 587 48.03 -7.05 -5.27
C ALA A 587 47.30 -5.73 -5.59
N SER A 588 46.45 -5.70 -6.61
CA SER A 588 45.66 -4.51 -6.96
C SER A 588 44.50 -4.23 -6.01
N ALA A 589 44.00 -5.25 -5.32
CA ALA A 589 42.83 -5.13 -4.46
C ALA A 589 43.21 -4.69 -3.03
N ARG A 590 44.41 -5.05 -2.57
CA ARG A 590 44.97 -4.71 -1.25
C ARG A 590 45.23 -3.19 -1.08
N PRO A 591 45.07 -2.65 0.13
CA PRO A 591 45.52 -1.30 0.42
C PRO A 591 47.05 -1.25 0.60
N ASP A 592 47.63 -0.11 0.27
CA ASP A 592 49.08 0.17 0.32
C ASP A 592 49.69 0.12 1.73
N PHE A 593 48.94 0.52 2.77
CA PHE A 593 49.44 0.51 4.17
C PHE A 593 49.76 -0.89 4.70
N LEU A 594 49.31 -1.97 4.05
CA LEU A 594 49.69 -3.33 4.45
C LEU A 594 51.20 -3.58 4.38
N SER A 595 51.93 -2.80 3.58
CA SER A 595 53.40 -2.86 3.53
C SER A 595 54.06 -2.49 4.86
N GLU A 596 53.36 -1.78 5.75
CA GLU A 596 53.81 -1.43 7.10
C GLU A 596 53.55 -2.55 8.13
N ILE A 597 52.86 -3.63 7.75
CA ILE A 597 52.41 -4.70 8.66
C ILE A 597 53.08 -6.02 8.23
N PRO A 598 54.17 -6.45 8.90
CA PRO A 598 54.94 -7.61 8.47
C PRO A 598 54.12 -8.90 8.30
N GLU A 599 53.19 -9.19 9.22
CA GLU A 599 52.38 -10.41 9.13
C GLU A 599 51.39 -10.40 7.95
N ALA A 600 51.00 -9.24 7.43
CA ALA A 600 49.96 -9.13 6.41
C ALA A 600 50.36 -9.78 5.07
N ALA A 601 51.65 -10.06 4.86
CA ALA A 601 52.15 -10.80 3.72
C ALA A 601 51.67 -12.26 3.69
N ASP A 602 51.42 -12.87 4.84
CA ASP A 602 50.99 -14.28 4.96
C ASP A 602 49.48 -14.47 4.82
N TYR A 603 48.71 -13.39 4.95
CA TYR A 603 47.25 -13.42 4.83
C TYR A 603 46.84 -13.29 3.37
N ARG A 604 45.66 -13.77 3.01
CA ARG A 604 45.00 -13.54 1.74
C ARG A 604 43.80 -12.61 1.90
N LEU A 605 43.64 -11.65 0.99
CA LEU A 605 42.44 -10.81 0.93
C LEU A 605 41.27 -11.65 0.42
N VAL A 606 40.21 -11.73 1.22
CA VAL A 606 39.01 -12.52 0.86
C VAL A 606 37.80 -11.65 0.61
N GLN A 607 37.70 -10.48 1.25
CA GLN A 607 36.64 -9.53 0.96
C GLN A 607 37.11 -8.09 1.01
N LYS A 608 36.52 -7.26 0.14
CA LYS A 608 36.70 -5.81 0.13
C LYS A 608 35.34 -5.13 -0.01
N LEU A 609 35.05 -4.22 0.91
CA LEU A 609 33.76 -3.54 0.98
C LEU A 609 33.94 -2.04 1.13
N ALA A 610 33.37 -1.28 0.20
CA ALA A 610 33.16 0.15 0.38
C ALA A 610 31.94 0.38 1.28
N LEU A 611 32.12 1.12 2.37
CA LEU A 611 31.05 1.42 3.31
C LEU A 611 30.29 2.66 2.83
N ASN A 612 29.17 2.44 2.15
CA ASN A 612 28.34 3.49 1.55
C ASN A 612 27.39 4.12 2.58
N ARG A 613 26.97 5.37 2.31
CA ARG A 613 26.17 6.19 3.23
C ARG A 613 24.91 5.48 3.71
N GLN A 614 23.98 5.20 2.81
CA GLN A 614 22.75 4.48 3.12
C GLN A 614 22.96 3.01 2.74
N ALA A 615 22.94 2.16 3.75
CA ALA A 615 23.20 0.74 3.61
C ALA A 615 21.99 -0.03 4.12
N TYR A 616 21.32 -0.76 3.23
CA TYR A 616 20.38 -1.81 3.61
C TYR A 616 20.92 -3.15 3.09
N TRP A 617 21.74 -3.81 3.90
CA TRP A 617 22.44 -5.04 3.51
C TRP A 617 21.82 -6.31 4.12
N ALA A 618 20.50 -6.33 4.27
CA ALA A 618 19.78 -7.49 4.81
C ALA A 618 20.00 -8.77 3.98
N LYS A 619 20.23 -8.65 2.67
CA LYS A 619 20.36 -9.77 1.72
C LYS A 619 21.68 -9.71 0.94
N GLY A 620 22.76 -9.38 1.64
CA GLY A 620 24.11 -9.26 1.10
C GLY A 620 24.61 -7.81 1.02
N ALA A 621 25.92 -7.64 1.18
CA ALA A 621 26.60 -6.34 1.08
C ALA A 621 27.25 -6.15 -0.32
N PRO A 622 27.51 -4.91 -0.76
CA PRO A 622 28.10 -4.61 -2.06
C PRO A 622 29.62 -4.77 -2.06
N PHE A 623 30.10 -6.00 -1.87
CA PHE A 623 31.52 -6.28 -1.94
C PHE A 623 32.06 -5.96 -3.34
N SER A 624 33.19 -5.24 -3.39
CA SER A 624 33.99 -5.07 -4.60
C SER A 624 34.94 -6.24 -4.84
N LEU A 625 35.06 -7.14 -3.86
CA LEU A 625 35.74 -8.44 -3.95
C LEU A 625 35.11 -9.39 -2.92
N ASP A 626 34.78 -10.61 -3.32
CA ASP A 626 34.31 -11.68 -2.42
C ASP A 626 34.85 -13.04 -2.90
N ASP A 627 36.05 -13.38 -2.46
CA ASP A 627 36.79 -14.60 -2.80
C ASP A 627 36.49 -15.76 -1.82
N THR A 628 35.41 -15.66 -1.05
CA THR A 628 35.06 -16.66 -0.03
C THR A 628 34.58 -18.01 -0.60
N TRP A 629 34.29 -18.07 -1.91
CA TRP A 629 33.78 -19.25 -2.61
C TRP A 629 34.11 -19.22 -4.14
N PRO A 630 34.31 -20.34 -4.89
CA PRO A 630 34.39 -21.71 -4.43
C PRO A 630 35.76 -22.16 -3.95
N GLY A 631 35.88 -22.37 -2.64
CA GLY A 631 37.04 -23.02 -2.01
C GLY A 631 38.09 -22.05 -1.48
N LEU A 632 37.77 -21.33 -0.40
CA LEU A 632 38.84 -20.90 0.48
C LEU A 632 39.48 -22.16 1.11
N PRO A 633 40.81 -22.28 1.10
CA PRO A 633 41.48 -23.30 1.90
C PRO A 633 41.14 -23.08 3.38
N GLY A 634 41.34 -24.11 4.19
CA GLY A 634 41.33 -23.94 5.64
C GLY A 634 42.20 -22.74 6.03
N PHE A 635 41.84 -22.08 7.12
CA PHE A 635 42.59 -20.93 7.62
C PHE A 635 42.77 -21.04 9.12
N ASP A 636 43.90 -20.55 9.60
CA ASP A 636 44.26 -20.59 11.03
C ASP A 636 44.33 -19.22 11.69
N ARG A 637 44.05 -18.15 10.92
CA ARG A 637 43.92 -16.77 11.39
C ARG A 637 42.90 -16.01 10.56
N VAL A 638 42.27 -15.02 11.18
CA VAL A 638 41.45 -14.00 10.51
C VAL A 638 42.03 -12.62 10.81
N ALA A 639 41.91 -11.70 9.87
CA ALA A 639 42.28 -10.30 10.09
C ALA A 639 41.34 -9.33 9.39
N TYR A 640 41.24 -8.14 9.96
CA TYR A 640 40.40 -7.06 9.48
C TYR A 640 41.22 -5.79 9.37
N ALA A 641 40.97 -5.03 8.32
CA ALA A 641 41.52 -3.70 8.20
C ALA A 641 40.44 -2.69 7.81
N LEU A 642 40.44 -1.54 8.47
CA LEU A 642 39.55 -0.41 8.18
C LEU A 642 40.39 0.78 7.75
N ASP A 643 40.14 1.31 6.55
CA ASP A 643 40.87 2.43 5.95
C ASP A 643 39.93 3.63 5.78
N LEU A 644 40.27 4.73 6.47
CA LEU A 644 39.46 5.94 6.62
C LEU A 644 40.29 7.19 6.25
N PRO A 645 40.48 7.49 4.95
CA PRO A 645 40.96 8.80 4.52
C PRO A 645 40.02 9.91 4.99
N GLY A 646 40.48 10.80 5.88
CA GLY A 646 39.70 11.93 6.40
C GLY A 646 39.47 13.04 5.38
N THR A 647 38.34 13.74 5.48
CA THR A 647 38.06 14.96 4.69
C THR A 647 39.01 16.12 5.03
N ASN A 648 39.65 16.06 6.20
CA ASN A 648 40.72 16.96 6.63
C ASN A 648 42.11 16.62 6.03
N GLY A 649 42.19 15.63 5.15
CA GLY A 649 43.44 15.16 4.53
C GLY A 649 44.26 14.20 5.39
N VAL A 650 43.82 13.87 6.61
CA VAL A 650 44.50 12.90 7.49
C VAL A 650 43.92 11.51 7.24
N ARG A 651 44.76 10.57 6.78
CA ARG A 651 44.38 9.17 6.65
C ARG A 651 44.53 8.45 8.00
N GLN A 652 43.50 7.69 8.35
CA GLN A 652 43.50 6.77 9.49
C GLN A 652 43.31 5.36 8.97
N TRP A 653 44.04 4.39 9.53
CA TRP A 653 43.81 2.98 9.24
C TRP A 653 44.14 2.13 10.47
N VAL A 654 43.53 0.96 10.56
CA VAL A 654 43.80 -0.03 11.60
C VAL A 654 43.79 -1.43 10.99
N TRP A 655 44.63 -2.31 11.54
CA TRP A 655 44.71 -3.73 11.27
C TRP A 655 44.56 -4.49 12.59
N VAL A 656 43.68 -5.48 12.60
CA VAL A 656 43.49 -6.37 13.74
C VAL A 656 43.45 -7.81 13.24
N SER A 657 44.38 -8.65 13.69
CA SER A 657 44.40 -10.09 13.40
C SER A 657 44.24 -10.91 14.68
N MET A 658 43.66 -12.10 14.59
CA MET A 658 43.39 -12.98 15.74
C MET A 658 43.22 -14.43 15.28
N ASP A 659 43.11 -15.35 16.24
CA ASP A 659 42.69 -16.71 15.95
C ASP A 659 41.25 -16.73 15.41
N PRO A 660 40.91 -17.70 14.54
CA PRO A 660 39.59 -17.76 13.92
C PRO A 660 38.54 -18.04 14.98
N PHE A 661 37.48 -17.22 15.01
CA PHE A 661 36.30 -17.41 15.85
C PHE A 661 35.18 -18.22 15.14
N THR A 662 35.47 -18.67 13.93
CA THR A 662 34.66 -19.55 13.07
C THR A 662 35.60 -20.23 12.07
N THR A 663 35.34 -21.49 11.72
CA THR A 663 36.04 -22.14 10.60
C THR A 663 35.29 -21.97 9.28
N ASP A 664 34.04 -21.51 9.32
CA ASP A 664 33.25 -21.18 8.14
C ASP A 664 33.75 -19.89 7.46
N PRO A 665 34.36 -19.97 6.25
CA PRO A 665 34.82 -18.80 5.51
C PRO A 665 33.70 -17.83 5.12
N LEU A 666 32.44 -18.27 5.11
CA LEU A 666 31.30 -17.41 4.79
C LEU A 666 30.88 -16.53 5.98
N ARG A 667 31.46 -16.76 7.17
CA ARG A 667 31.13 -16.07 8.42
C ARG A 667 32.24 -15.18 8.97
N VAL A 668 33.35 -15.03 8.25
CA VAL A 668 34.41 -14.08 8.60
C VAL A 668 34.16 -12.68 8.03
N GLY A 669 33.27 -12.54 7.03
CA GLY A 669 32.95 -11.27 6.37
C GLY A 669 32.05 -10.34 7.17
N LEU A 670 31.56 -9.22 6.61
CA LEU A 670 30.50 -8.43 7.24
C LEU A 670 29.20 -9.26 7.38
N SER A 671 28.52 -9.16 8.53
CA SER A 671 27.35 -9.95 8.87
C SER A 671 26.12 -9.36 8.20
N THR A 672 25.55 -10.15 7.31
CA THR A 672 24.27 -9.93 6.65
C THR A 672 23.32 -11.08 7.00
N ALA A 673 22.01 -10.89 6.86
CA ALA A 673 21.03 -11.88 7.33
C ALA A 673 21.18 -13.24 6.66
N ASP A 674 21.61 -13.23 5.40
CA ASP A 674 21.90 -14.41 4.57
C ASP A 674 23.17 -15.16 4.99
N ARG A 675 24.15 -14.47 5.62
CA ARG A 675 25.33 -15.11 6.22
C ARG A 675 25.08 -15.68 7.62
N CYS A 676 24.08 -15.16 8.33
CA CYS A 676 23.72 -15.57 9.69
C CYS A 676 24.91 -15.57 10.67
N ALA A 677 25.92 -14.72 10.45
CA ALA A 677 27.06 -14.56 11.34
C ALA A 677 26.63 -13.76 12.58
N ARG A 678 26.69 -14.38 13.77
CA ARG A 678 26.33 -13.73 15.04
C ARG A 678 27.31 -14.16 16.10
N PHE A 679 28.25 -13.27 16.43
CA PHE A 679 29.31 -13.55 17.38
C PHE A 679 29.35 -12.45 18.44
N GLN A 680 29.28 -12.89 19.69
CA GLN A 680 29.61 -12.10 20.88
C GLN A 680 30.50 -12.98 21.74
N GLN A 681 31.82 -12.87 21.57
CA GLN A 681 32.76 -13.76 22.26
C GLN A 681 34.18 -13.19 22.32
N TYR A 682 34.95 -13.75 23.25
CA TYR A 682 36.38 -13.52 23.32
C TYR A 682 37.09 -14.06 22.07
N VAL A 683 38.11 -13.33 21.63
CA VAL A 683 39.10 -13.79 20.62
C VAL A 683 40.47 -13.90 21.26
N THR A 684 41.37 -14.70 20.68
CA THR A 684 42.71 -14.97 21.22
C THR A 684 43.82 -14.58 20.24
N ASN A 685 45.03 -14.40 20.78
CA ASN A 685 46.25 -14.09 20.03
C ASN A 685 46.10 -12.86 19.10
N MET A 686 45.55 -11.78 19.65
CA MET A 686 45.23 -10.59 18.88
C MET A 686 46.49 -9.76 18.57
N THR A 687 46.70 -9.38 17.31
CA THR A 687 47.75 -8.43 16.89
C THR A 687 47.08 -7.18 16.35
N VAL A 688 47.53 -6.00 16.82
CA VAL A 688 46.98 -4.70 16.43
C VAL A 688 48.09 -3.84 15.83
N ALA A 689 47.86 -3.33 14.63
CA ALA A 689 48.66 -2.27 14.02
C ALA A 689 47.75 -1.12 13.60
N VAL A 690 48.23 0.12 13.69
CA VAL A 690 47.42 1.30 13.42
C VAL A 690 48.30 2.42 12.85
N ALA A 691 47.71 3.29 12.03
CA ALA A 691 48.37 4.47 11.51
C ALA A 691 48.99 5.30 12.65
N SER A 692 50.19 5.84 12.44
CA SER A 692 50.88 6.70 13.42
C SER A 692 50.09 7.97 13.80
N THR A 693 49.10 8.35 12.98
CA THR A 693 48.17 9.46 13.20
C THR A 693 47.06 9.12 14.21
N VAL A 694 46.87 7.83 14.56
CA VAL A 694 45.84 7.37 15.49
C VAL A 694 46.49 7.06 16.84
N THR A 695 46.32 7.97 17.80
CA THR A 695 46.87 7.83 19.16
C THR A 695 45.91 7.15 20.15
N ALA A 696 44.64 7.00 19.76
CA ALA A 696 43.59 6.42 20.59
C ALA A 696 43.60 4.89 20.64
N VAL A 697 44.45 4.24 19.82
CA VAL A 697 44.59 2.77 19.74
C VAL A 697 46.00 2.36 20.14
N THR A 698 46.13 1.33 20.98
CA THR A 698 47.42 0.78 21.39
C THR A 698 47.81 -0.37 20.46
N SER A 699 48.89 -0.20 19.69
CA SER A 699 49.44 -1.26 18.84
C SER A 699 50.24 -2.28 19.66
N GLY A 700 50.31 -3.51 19.16
CA GLY A 700 51.06 -4.60 19.79
C GLY A 700 50.38 -5.96 19.70
N SER A 701 50.89 -6.92 20.46
CA SER A 701 50.33 -8.26 20.60
C SER A 701 49.66 -8.43 21.95
N PHE A 702 48.48 -9.01 21.94
CA PHE A 702 47.62 -9.21 23.11
C PHE A 702 47.16 -10.66 23.16
N ALA A 703 47.02 -11.19 24.38
CA ALA A 703 46.57 -12.57 24.57
C ALA A 703 45.12 -12.76 24.11
N ASP A 704 44.28 -11.74 24.27
CA ASP A 704 42.85 -11.79 23.99
C ASP A 704 42.28 -10.43 23.57
N GLY A 705 41.04 -10.48 23.09
CA GLY A 705 40.17 -9.35 22.74
C GLY A 705 38.71 -9.78 22.81
N ASN A 706 37.79 -8.93 22.34
CA ASN A 706 36.37 -9.25 22.19
C ASN A 706 35.89 -8.83 20.80
N ILE A 707 35.00 -9.62 20.21
CA ILE A 707 34.33 -9.30 18.95
C ILE A 707 32.82 -9.23 19.15
N GLU A 708 32.23 -8.15 18.63
CA GLU A 708 30.80 -7.91 18.61
C GLU A 708 30.35 -7.81 17.17
N PHE A 709 29.61 -8.81 16.71
CA PHE A 709 29.46 -9.01 15.28
C PHE A 709 28.12 -9.66 14.91
N TRP A 710 27.14 -8.86 14.49
CA TRP A 710 25.78 -9.31 14.16
C TRP A 710 25.02 -8.34 13.24
N PRO A 711 23.95 -8.79 12.56
CA PRO A 711 23.10 -7.92 11.72
C PRO A 711 21.93 -7.29 12.50
N ASN A 712 21.73 -7.64 13.77
CA ASN A 712 20.58 -7.28 14.59
C ASN A 712 20.65 -5.84 15.16
N ASN A 713 19.54 -5.37 15.74
CA ASN A 713 19.58 -4.30 16.74
C ASN A 713 20.30 -4.77 18.01
N TYR A 714 20.72 -3.84 18.85
CA TYR A 714 21.35 -4.11 20.14
C TYR A 714 21.09 -2.99 21.15
N GLY A 715 21.35 -3.28 22.43
CA GLY A 715 21.21 -2.36 23.56
C GLY A 715 22.41 -2.46 24.49
N GLY A 716 22.71 -1.40 25.23
CA GLY A 716 23.93 -1.27 26.04
C GLY A 716 24.06 -2.19 27.27
N ALA A 717 23.27 -3.27 27.38
CA ALA A 717 23.34 -4.15 28.54
C ALA A 717 24.53 -5.12 28.44
N ASN A 718 25.42 -5.13 29.45
CA ASN A 718 26.57 -6.05 29.51
C ASN A 718 26.18 -7.47 29.97
N GLU A 719 25.36 -8.18 29.18
CA GLU A 719 24.85 -9.51 29.53
C GLU A 719 25.90 -10.62 29.45
N ALA A 720 26.94 -10.45 28.62
CA ALA A 720 28.07 -11.38 28.55
C ALA A 720 29.07 -11.20 29.70
N ALA A 721 28.86 -10.20 30.56
CA ALA A 721 29.73 -9.83 31.67
C ALA A 721 31.19 -9.60 31.23
N ILE A 722 31.37 -8.90 30.10
CA ILE A 722 32.69 -8.55 29.59
C ILE A 722 33.36 -7.59 30.59
N PRO A 723 34.56 -7.90 31.11
CA PRO A 723 35.23 -7.05 32.09
C PRO A 723 35.49 -5.65 31.52
N GLY A 724 35.03 -4.62 32.23
CA GLY A 724 35.24 -3.22 31.86
C GLY A 724 34.09 -2.59 31.04
N ALA A 725 33.14 -3.39 30.53
CA ALA A 725 31.99 -2.89 29.79
C ALA A 725 30.87 -2.37 30.71
N ASN A 726 30.16 -1.35 30.26
CA ASN A 726 29.19 -0.57 31.03
C ASN A 726 27.75 -0.85 30.56
N ALA A 727 26.91 -1.37 31.45
CA ALA A 727 25.53 -1.74 31.14
C ALA A 727 24.57 -0.57 30.78
N SER A 728 25.05 0.67 30.74
CA SER A 728 24.28 1.88 30.42
C SER A 728 24.92 2.73 29.32
N THR A 729 26.03 2.28 28.74
CA THR A 729 26.72 2.93 27.62
C THR A 729 26.89 1.91 26.51
N TYR A 730 26.70 2.30 25.25
CA TYR A 730 27.03 1.42 24.13
C TYR A 730 28.55 1.26 24.07
N ASP A 731 29.03 0.05 24.33
CA ASP A 731 30.44 -0.32 24.37
C ASP A 731 30.64 -1.83 24.10
N PHE A 732 31.84 -2.34 24.40
CA PHE A 732 32.28 -3.70 24.08
C PHE A 732 31.62 -4.84 24.89
N GLY A 733 30.50 -4.59 25.54
CA GLY A 733 29.66 -5.59 26.18
C GLY A 733 28.21 -5.60 25.68
N ASP A 734 27.89 -4.91 24.60
CA ASP A 734 26.53 -4.69 24.15
C ASP A 734 25.72 -5.98 23.89
N ARG A 735 24.43 -5.90 24.17
CA ARG A 735 23.49 -7.02 24.02
C ARG A 735 22.77 -6.96 22.68
N ILE A 736 22.89 -8.04 21.92
CA ILE A 736 22.05 -8.31 20.75
C ILE A 736 20.56 -8.36 21.10
N ASP A 737 19.71 -7.67 20.34
CA ASP A 737 18.25 -7.89 20.37
C ASP A 737 17.89 -9.05 19.43
N PRO A 738 17.57 -10.25 19.96
CA PRO A 738 17.29 -11.41 19.14
C PRO A 738 15.99 -11.29 18.35
N ASN A 739 15.08 -10.39 18.75
CA ASN A 739 13.76 -10.23 18.15
C ASN A 739 13.79 -9.44 16.83
N VAL A 740 14.91 -8.80 16.51
CA VAL A 740 15.09 -8.03 15.29
C VAL A 740 16.14 -8.71 14.41
N PRO A 741 15.75 -9.59 13.45
CA PRO A 741 16.69 -10.41 12.69
C PRO A 741 17.69 -9.61 11.86
N VAL A 742 17.27 -8.42 11.40
CA VAL A 742 18.09 -7.41 10.73
C VAL A 742 17.65 -6.05 11.26
N GLY A 743 18.57 -5.33 11.89
CA GLY A 743 18.33 -4.04 12.53
C GLY A 743 19.46 -3.07 12.22
N HIS A 744 20.03 -2.44 13.23
CA HIS A 744 21.11 -1.48 13.11
C HIS A 744 22.41 -2.15 12.61
N GLY A 745 22.74 -3.34 13.11
CA GLY A 745 23.97 -4.06 12.76
C GLY A 745 25.19 -3.53 13.52
N SER A 746 26.07 -4.44 13.93
CA SER A 746 27.31 -4.16 14.68
C SER A 746 28.45 -5.03 14.18
N PHE A 747 29.60 -4.42 13.94
CA PHE A 747 30.86 -5.09 13.65
C PHE A 747 31.98 -4.28 14.30
N GLN A 748 32.34 -4.74 15.49
CA GLN A 748 33.26 -4.06 16.35
C GLN A 748 34.27 -5.07 16.90
N ILE A 749 35.52 -4.62 17.04
CA ILE A 749 36.59 -5.40 17.66
C ILE A 749 37.22 -4.55 18.74
N HIS A 750 37.44 -5.17 19.89
CA HIS A 750 37.80 -4.47 21.12
C HIS A 750 38.98 -5.13 21.82
N ASN A 751 39.84 -4.28 22.40
CA ASN A 751 40.74 -4.68 23.46
C ASN A 751 40.08 -4.36 24.80
N PHE A 752 39.21 -5.26 25.26
CA PHE A 752 38.40 -5.06 26.47
C PHE A 752 39.26 -4.87 27.74
N ARG A 753 40.47 -5.46 27.79
CA ARG A 753 41.41 -5.28 28.92
C ARG A 753 41.90 -3.85 29.08
N LEU A 754 41.97 -3.11 27.97
CA LEU A 754 42.32 -1.68 27.95
C LEU A 754 41.09 -0.78 27.85
N GLY A 755 39.88 -1.34 27.81
CA GLY A 755 38.64 -0.60 27.60
C GLY A 755 38.61 0.14 26.26
N GLN A 756 39.18 -0.46 25.21
CA GLN A 756 39.47 0.21 23.94
C GLN A 756 38.75 -0.46 22.77
N THR A 757 37.85 0.27 22.12
CA THR A 757 37.38 -0.03 20.76
C THR A 757 38.55 0.11 19.80
N LEU A 758 38.90 -0.95 19.06
CA LEU A 758 39.94 -0.90 18.03
C LEU A 758 39.37 -0.31 16.75
N PHE A 759 38.24 -0.83 16.31
CA PHE A 759 37.37 -0.18 15.33
C PHE A 759 35.91 -0.59 15.53
N ALA A 760 35.04 0.24 14.98
CA ALA A 760 33.62 -0.05 14.87
C ALA A 760 33.12 0.31 13.47
N VAL A 761 32.23 -0.54 12.96
CA VAL A 761 31.31 -0.25 11.86
C VAL A 761 29.94 -0.66 12.38
N ASN A 762 28.95 0.19 12.23
CA ASN A 762 27.57 0.03 12.71
C ASN A 762 26.60 0.60 11.66
N SER A 763 25.29 0.36 11.84
CA SER A 763 24.21 1.03 11.10
C SER A 763 24.07 0.67 9.60
N TRP A 764 24.12 -0.62 9.24
CA TRP A 764 23.94 -1.10 7.84
C TRP A 764 22.64 -1.87 7.54
N GLY A 765 21.63 -1.79 8.42
CA GLY A 765 20.33 -2.38 8.15
C GLY A 765 19.19 -1.38 8.00
N ASN A 766 17.96 -1.78 8.37
CA ASN A 766 16.72 -1.13 7.90
C ASN A 766 16.28 0.10 8.71
N ASP A 767 17.18 1.04 8.98
CA ASP A 767 16.88 2.20 9.83
C ASP A 767 17.07 3.56 9.14
N ASN A 768 17.37 3.56 7.83
CA ASN A 768 17.61 4.76 7.01
C ASN A 768 18.75 5.67 7.54
N ARG A 769 19.60 5.16 8.42
CA ARG A 769 20.73 5.91 8.99
C ARG A 769 21.96 5.81 8.10
N SER A 770 22.91 6.71 8.32
CA SER A 770 24.22 6.60 7.69
C SER A 770 25.08 5.61 8.46
N ILE A 771 25.96 4.86 7.79
CA ILE A 771 26.94 4.00 8.48
C ILE A 771 27.65 4.81 9.56
N GLU A 772 27.74 4.23 10.75
CA GLU A 772 28.41 4.78 11.91
C GLU A 772 29.73 4.04 12.09
N LEU A 773 30.86 4.74 12.14
CA LEU A 773 32.15 4.08 12.10
C LEU A 773 33.27 4.92 12.69
N GLY A 774 34.36 4.26 13.10
CA GLY A 774 35.62 4.91 13.45
C GLY A 774 36.67 3.96 14.01
N ILE A 775 37.83 4.52 14.34
CA ILE A 775 39.01 3.80 14.85
C ILE A 775 39.37 4.38 16.23
N GLY A 776 39.55 3.52 17.23
CA GLY A 776 39.74 3.95 18.62
C GLY A 776 38.42 4.26 19.33
N ASN A 777 38.48 4.52 20.64
CA ASN A 777 37.33 5.02 21.39
C ASN A 777 36.87 6.37 20.83
N ARG A 778 35.58 6.51 20.58
CA ARG A 778 35.00 7.78 20.14
C ARG A 778 35.28 8.89 21.20
N PRO A 779 35.74 10.10 20.81
CA PRO A 779 36.05 11.16 21.77
C PRO A 779 34.87 11.67 22.60
N THR A 780 33.65 11.60 22.05
CA THR A 780 32.42 12.04 22.72
C THR A 780 31.28 11.07 22.41
N GLY A 781 30.38 10.82 23.36
CA GLY A 781 29.29 9.85 23.21
C GLY A 781 29.74 8.41 23.46
N ALA A 782 29.10 7.46 22.79
CA ALA A 782 29.39 6.03 22.94
C ALA A 782 30.79 5.67 22.40
N PRO A 783 31.66 5.02 23.19
CA PRO A 783 33.03 4.65 22.79
C PRO A 783 33.10 3.76 21.55
N ASP A 784 32.06 2.98 21.27
CA ASP A 784 31.95 2.05 20.14
C ASP A 784 31.39 2.69 18.86
N TRP A 785 31.28 4.01 18.82
CA TRP A 785 30.75 4.78 17.69
C TRP A 785 29.25 4.61 17.41
N THR A 786 28.50 3.96 18.29
CA THR A 786 27.03 3.92 18.20
C THR A 786 26.44 5.33 18.28
N SER A 787 25.50 5.64 17.37
CA SER A 787 24.93 6.97 17.13
C SER A 787 25.96 8.06 16.83
N SER A 788 27.03 7.73 16.10
CA SER A 788 28.10 8.71 15.82
C SER A 788 27.79 9.71 14.72
N GLY A 789 27.10 9.29 13.65
CA GLY A 789 26.93 10.11 12.45
C GLY A 789 28.26 10.46 11.75
N ALA A 790 29.35 9.80 12.12
CA ALA A 790 30.72 10.12 11.70
C ALA A 790 31.01 9.82 10.23
N TYR A 791 30.04 9.25 9.49
CA TYR A 791 30.17 8.95 8.08
C TYR A 791 30.87 10.08 7.33
N ASN A 792 30.33 11.30 7.38
CA ASN A 792 30.78 12.46 6.58
C ASN A 792 32.18 12.99 6.95
N GLU A 793 32.80 12.51 8.02
CA GLU A 793 34.15 12.94 8.43
C GLU A 793 35.23 12.38 7.47
N TYR A 794 34.91 11.31 6.75
CA TYR A 794 35.84 10.60 5.88
C TYR A 794 35.53 10.83 4.39
N ALA A 795 36.56 10.94 3.55
CA ALA A 795 36.42 11.03 2.09
C ALA A 795 36.05 9.67 1.49
N SER A 796 36.63 8.58 2.03
CA SER A 796 36.29 7.20 1.70
C SER A 796 36.35 6.32 2.94
N ARG A 797 35.69 5.17 2.90
CA ARG A 797 35.62 4.20 4.00
C ARG A 797 35.66 2.80 3.41
N THR A 798 36.72 2.04 3.67
CA THR A 798 36.86 0.70 3.10
C THR A 798 37.20 -0.30 4.20
N LEU A 799 36.40 -1.36 4.27
CA LEU A 799 36.64 -2.52 5.12
C LEU A 799 37.24 -3.66 4.29
N TYR A 800 38.29 -4.26 4.82
CA TYR A 800 39.00 -5.40 4.22
C TYR A 800 38.98 -6.57 5.19
N VAL A 801 38.75 -7.77 4.65
CA VAL A 801 38.73 -9.02 5.40
C VAL A 801 39.77 -9.96 4.82
N PHE A 802 40.57 -10.54 5.71
CA PHE A 802 41.68 -11.42 5.36
C PHE A 802 41.62 -12.71 6.15
N VAL A 803 42.19 -13.77 5.57
CA VAL A 803 42.42 -15.05 6.25
C VAL A 803 43.84 -15.50 6.00
N ARG A 804 44.46 -16.21 6.95
CA ARG A 804 45.76 -16.86 6.70
C ARG A 804 45.54 -18.31 6.29
N PRO A 805 45.81 -18.69 5.02
CA PRO A 805 45.63 -20.07 4.58
C PRO A 805 46.46 -21.05 5.40
N SER A 806 45.87 -22.18 5.75
CA SER A 806 46.50 -23.26 6.49
C SER A 806 45.93 -24.62 6.08
N ALA A 807 46.79 -25.63 6.00
CA ALA A 807 46.37 -27.01 5.82
C ALA A 807 45.87 -27.66 7.12
N ALA A 808 46.01 -26.98 8.26
CA ALA A 808 45.57 -27.49 9.55
C ALA A 808 44.04 -27.58 9.62
N THR A 809 43.50 -28.74 10.00
CA THR A 809 42.08 -28.90 10.28
C THR A 809 41.80 -28.35 11.67
N LEU A 810 41.17 -27.18 11.74
CA LEU A 810 40.69 -26.62 13.00
C LEU A 810 39.26 -27.12 13.26
N ALA A 811 38.96 -27.44 14.52
CA ALA A 811 37.59 -27.60 14.95
C ALA A 811 36.93 -26.22 15.00
N GLU A 812 35.61 -26.15 14.75
CA GLU A 812 34.84 -24.94 15.08
C GLU A 812 35.14 -24.55 16.52
N PRO A 813 35.58 -23.30 16.78
CA PRO A 813 35.83 -22.84 18.13
C PRO A 813 34.57 -23.06 18.96
N VAL A 814 34.69 -23.80 20.06
CA VAL A 814 33.55 -24.00 20.96
C VAL A 814 33.19 -22.62 21.52
N PRO A 815 31.95 -22.12 21.29
CA PRO A 815 31.52 -20.86 21.87
C PRO A 815 31.59 -20.99 23.38
N VAL A 816 32.52 -20.28 24.02
CA VAL A 816 32.57 -20.16 25.47
C VAL A 816 31.29 -19.42 25.89
N PRO A 817 30.48 -20.01 26.78
CA PRO A 817 29.12 -20.45 26.47
C PRO A 817 28.22 -19.34 25.85
N GLY A 818 27.61 -19.64 24.70
CA GLY A 818 26.53 -18.80 24.14
C GLY A 818 25.38 -18.55 25.13
N TRP A 819 24.65 -17.46 24.94
CA TRP A 819 23.52 -17.06 25.79
C TRP A 819 22.23 -17.82 25.39
N GLY A 820 21.35 -17.99 26.37
CA GLY A 820 20.07 -18.67 26.24
C GLY A 820 20.11 -20.17 26.58
N THR A 821 19.00 -20.85 26.33
CA THR A 821 18.76 -22.25 26.72
C THR A 821 19.17 -23.19 25.61
N LEU A 822 19.91 -24.25 25.93
CA LEU A 822 20.19 -25.30 24.96
C LEU A 822 18.90 -26.09 24.68
N PRO A 823 18.51 -26.31 23.41
CA PRO A 823 17.39 -27.18 23.10
C PRO A 823 17.81 -28.65 23.30
N VAL A 824 16.85 -29.52 23.59
CA VAL A 824 17.09 -30.96 23.78
C VAL A 824 16.55 -31.70 22.57
N ILE A 825 17.43 -32.32 21.80
CA ILE A 825 17.04 -33.21 20.70
C ILE A 825 16.61 -34.54 21.31
N GLY A 826 15.31 -34.84 21.21
CA GLY A 826 14.74 -36.11 21.64
C GLY A 826 14.87 -37.20 20.58
N ILE A 827 14.70 -36.84 19.30
CA ILE A 827 14.83 -37.76 18.17
C ILE A 827 15.59 -37.05 17.04
N SER A 828 16.74 -37.59 16.66
CA SER A 828 17.49 -37.16 15.47
C SER A 828 16.83 -37.72 14.20
N PRO A 829 17.05 -37.10 13.02
CA PRO A 829 16.59 -37.65 11.77
C PRO A 829 17.14 -39.05 11.53
N ALA A 830 16.36 -39.88 10.84
CA ALA A 830 16.73 -41.24 10.49
C ALA A 830 17.08 -41.33 9.00
N ASP A 831 17.99 -42.23 8.66
CA ASP A 831 18.36 -42.55 7.28
C ASP A 831 17.11 -42.86 6.44
N GLN A 832 17.12 -42.42 5.19
CA GLN A 832 16.06 -42.66 4.22
C GLN A 832 16.63 -43.39 3.00
N LYS A 833 15.86 -44.33 2.47
CA LYS A 833 16.16 -44.98 1.19
C LYS A 833 14.89 -45.03 0.36
N VAL A 834 14.85 -44.28 -0.73
CA VAL A 834 13.66 -44.10 -1.57
C VAL A 834 13.93 -44.42 -3.03
N ASP A 835 12.90 -44.74 -3.80
CA ASP A 835 13.03 -44.90 -5.24
C ASP A 835 13.34 -43.57 -5.92
N VAL A 836 14.06 -43.59 -7.05
CA VAL A 836 14.33 -42.38 -7.82
C VAL A 836 13.00 -41.69 -8.21
N LYS A 837 12.93 -40.37 -8.02
CA LYS A 837 11.73 -39.51 -8.15
C LYS A 837 10.66 -39.68 -7.07
N ALA A 838 10.80 -40.61 -6.13
CA ALA A 838 9.92 -40.65 -4.97
C ALA A 838 10.30 -39.53 -3.98
N PRO A 839 9.35 -39.05 -3.16
CA PRO A 839 9.65 -38.08 -2.12
C PRO A 839 10.45 -38.71 -0.97
N ALA A 840 11.38 -37.96 -0.37
CA ALA A 840 12.08 -38.33 0.86
C ALA A 840 11.74 -37.34 1.99
N PHE A 841 11.65 -37.85 3.21
CA PHE A 841 11.24 -37.08 4.39
C PHE A 841 12.24 -37.26 5.53
N PHE A 842 12.78 -36.15 6.05
CA PHE A 842 13.53 -36.13 7.30
C PHE A 842 12.75 -35.34 8.35
N SER A 843 12.85 -35.74 9.60
CA SER A 843 12.21 -35.03 10.72
C SER A 843 13.10 -35.06 11.96
N VAL A 844 13.00 -34.02 12.78
CA VAL A 844 13.65 -33.94 14.08
C VAL A 844 12.60 -33.66 15.16
N LEU A 845 12.71 -34.33 16.30
CA LEU A 845 11.93 -33.98 17.50
C LEU A 845 12.87 -33.33 18.51
N ALA A 846 12.59 -32.07 18.84
CA ALA A 846 13.37 -31.33 19.82
C ALA A 846 12.49 -30.49 20.73
N ASN A 847 12.81 -30.49 22.02
CA ASN A 847 12.17 -29.66 23.05
C ASN A 847 12.96 -28.37 23.25
N GLY A 848 12.24 -27.26 23.47
CA GLY A 848 12.84 -25.94 23.66
C GLY A 848 13.46 -25.34 22.40
N ALA A 849 13.06 -25.81 21.21
CA ALA A 849 13.53 -25.29 19.93
C ALA A 849 12.80 -23.98 19.58
N SER A 850 13.56 -22.98 19.14
CA SER A 850 13.06 -21.70 18.60
C SER A 850 13.14 -21.64 17.07
N ARG A 851 14.06 -22.39 16.47
CA ARG A 851 14.34 -22.43 15.03
C ARG A 851 15.09 -23.70 14.63
N TYR A 852 14.92 -24.12 13.38
CA TYR A 852 15.69 -25.19 12.74
C TYR A 852 16.45 -24.66 11.53
N GLN A 853 17.55 -25.32 11.16
CA GLN A 853 18.23 -25.10 9.89
C GLN A 853 18.88 -26.41 9.42
N TRP A 854 18.40 -26.97 8.32
CA TRP A 854 18.96 -28.21 7.76
C TRP A 854 20.25 -27.96 6.97
N ARG A 855 21.11 -28.98 6.97
CA ARG A 855 22.33 -29.07 6.19
C ARG A 855 22.37 -30.37 5.40
N LYS A 856 23.00 -30.31 4.22
CA LYS A 856 23.41 -31.47 3.42
C LYS A 856 24.93 -31.44 3.31
N ASP A 857 25.59 -32.53 3.71
CA ASP A 857 27.04 -32.69 3.66
C ASP A 857 27.78 -31.51 4.34
N GLY A 858 27.22 -31.03 5.47
CA GLY A 858 27.73 -29.87 6.21
C GLY A 858 27.36 -28.49 5.65
N VAL A 859 26.70 -28.42 4.49
CA VAL A 859 26.30 -27.18 3.81
C VAL A 859 24.82 -26.86 4.07
N PHE A 860 24.47 -25.61 4.41
CA PHE A 860 23.08 -25.21 4.65
C PHE A 860 22.17 -25.39 3.44
N ILE A 861 20.96 -25.89 3.68
CA ILE A 861 19.89 -25.97 2.68
C ILE A 861 19.03 -24.70 2.81
N PRO A 862 19.01 -23.81 1.81
CA PRO A 862 18.25 -22.56 1.89
C PRO A 862 16.76 -22.80 2.13
N GLY A 863 16.17 -22.07 3.08
CA GLY A 863 14.74 -22.13 3.39
C GLY A 863 14.27 -23.35 4.18
N ALA A 864 15.14 -24.33 4.45
CA ALA A 864 14.81 -25.51 5.25
C ALA A 864 14.86 -25.19 6.76
N THR A 865 13.83 -24.48 7.24
CA THR A 865 13.75 -23.95 8.61
C THR A 865 12.69 -24.63 9.50
N LEU A 866 12.01 -25.64 8.98
CA LEU A 866 11.01 -26.42 9.69
C LEU A 866 11.66 -27.62 10.41
N SER A 867 10.94 -28.21 11.36
CA SER A 867 11.33 -29.46 12.01
C SER A 867 11.32 -30.66 11.05
N THR A 868 10.81 -30.47 9.83
CA THR A 868 10.78 -31.46 8.74
C THR A 868 11.44 -30.91 7.49
N LEU A 869 12.21 -31.75 6.79
CA LEU A 869 12.73 -31.49 5.46
C LEU A 869 12.07 -32.46 4.48
N VAL A 870 11.48 -31.91 3.41
CA VAL A 870 10.85 -32.68 2.33
C VAL A 870 11.66 -32.50 1.06
N ILE A 871 12.06 -33.61 0.44
CA ILE A 871 12.66 -33.65 -0.90
C ILE A 871 11.57 -34.24 -1.82
N PRO A 872 10.84 -33.42 -2.61
CA PRO A 872 9.65 -33.89 -3.33
C PRO A 872 9.94 -34.98 -4.38
N GLU A 873 11.11 -34.93 -5.01
CA GLU A 873 11.56 -35.92 -5.99
C GLU A 873 13.06 -36.21 -5.80
N ALA A 874 13.40 -37.29 -5.12
CA ALA A 874 14.79 -37.63 -4.83
C ALA A 874 15.54 -38.13 -6.09
N ARG A 875 16.72 -37.56 -6.37
CA ARG A 875 17.61 -37.87 -7.50
C ARG A 875 19.06 -38.04 -7.03
N GLY A 876 19.95 -38.43 -7.94
CA GLY A 876 21.36 -38.69 -7.61
C GLY A 876 22.07 -37.55 -6.87
N ARG A 877 21.72 -36.29 -7.19
CA ARG A 877 22.26 -35.09 -6.52
C ARG A 877 21.85 -34.93 -5.05
N ASP A 878 20.76 -35.58 -4.66
CA ASP A 878 20.17 -35.45 -3.32
C ASP A 878 20.78 -36.48 -2.35
N ILE A 879 21.53 -37.47 -2.85
CA ILE A 879 22.29 -38.41 -2.02
C ILE A 879 23.31 -37.64 -1.18
N GLY A 880 23.37 -37.92 0.11
CA GLY A 880 24.28 -37.27 1.05
C GLY A 880 23.85 -37.46 2.50
N SER A 881 24.62 -36.85 3.39
CA SER A 881 24.36 -36.80 4.83
C SER A 881 23.56 -35.55 5.18
N TYR A 882 22.47 -35.69 5.91
CA TYR A 882 21.60 -34.61 6.34
C TYR A 882 21.60 -34.47 7.85
N ASP A 883 21.91 -33.28 8.36
CA ASP A 883 21.79 -32.96 9.78
C ASP A 883 21.05 -31.63 9.97
N VAL A 884 20.61 -31.36 11.19
CA VAL A 884 19.87 -30.13 11.51
C VAL A 884 20.46 -29.45 12.73
N LEU A 885 20.68 -28.14 12.61
CA LEU A 885 20.94 -27.26 13.74
C LEU A 885 19.60 -26.91 14.37
N VAL A 886 19.41 -27.33 15.62
CA VAL A 886 18.26 -26.97 16.44
C VAL A 886 18.68 -25.84 17.36
N TYR A 887 18.10 -24.66 17.19
CA TYR A 887 18.39 -23.49 18.02
C TYR A 887 17.45 -23.45 19.22
N GLY A 888 17.98 -23.13 20.40
CA GLY A 888 17.19 -22.84 21.59
C GLY A 888 16.95 -21.34 21.72
N SER A 889 16.85 -20.80 22.94
CA SER A 889 16.88 -19.34 23.10
C SER A 889 18.30 -18.80 22.94
N GLY A 890 18.43 -17.55 22.51
CA GLY A 890 19.72 -16.90 22.29
C GLY A 890 20.55 -17.52 21.15
N SER A 891 21.85 -17.76 21.40
CA SER A 891 22.79 -18.28 20.41
C SER A 891 23.10 -19.77 20.58
N ARG A 892 22.53 -20.43 21.60
CA ARG A 892 22.74 -21.86 21.83
C ARG A 892 21.97 -22.72 20.83
N TYR A 893 22.64 -23.74 20.31
CA TYR A 893 22.03 -24.75 19.45
C TYR A 893 22.60 -26.14 19.75
N ALA A 894 21.82 -27.17 19.43
CA ALA A 894 22.26 -28.55 19.39
C ALA A 894 22.28 -29.02 17.94
N VAL A 895 23.26 -29.83 17.56
CA VAL A 895 23.33 -30.46 16.24
C VAL A 895 22.79 -31.88 16.37
N SER A 896 21.91 -32.30 15.45
CA SER A 896 21.42 -33.66 15.43
C SER A 896 22.50 -34.66 15.03
N LEU A 897 22.25 -35.95 15.25
CA LEU A 897 22.97 -36.98 14.50
C LEU A 897 22.63 -36.84 13.00
N PRO A 898 23.58 -37.12 12.10
CA PRO A 898 23.33 -37.11 10.66
C PRO A 898 22.46 -38.29 10.24
N ALA A 899 21.70 -38.09 9.16
CA ALA A 899 20.89 -39.10 8.48
C ALA A 899 21.26 -39.18 6.99
N LEU A 900 21.45 -40.38 6.46
CA LEU A 900 21.84 -40.61 5.06
C LEU A 900 20.61 -40.70 4.15
N LEU A 901 20.66 -40.04 2.98
CA LEU A 901 19.75 -40.32 1.88
C LEU A 901 20.39 -41.26 0.87
N GLY A 902 19.81 -42.44 0.67
CA GLY A 902 20.12 -43.36 -0.42
C GLY A 902 18.99 -43.44 -1.45
N LEU A 903 19.32 -43.86 -2.67
CA LEU A 903 18.33 -44.17 -3.71
C LEU A 903 18.28 -45.68 -3.99
N ASN A 904 17.09 -46.19 -4.27
CA ASN A 904 16.93 -47.48 -4.93
C ASN A 904 17.04 -47.24 -6.45
N ALA A 905 18.03 -47.86 -7.09
CA ALA A 905 18.03 -47.98 -8.54
C ALA A 905 16.95 -48.99 -8.94
N SER A 906 15.83 -48.57 -9.50
CA SER A 906 14.80 -49.51 -9.98
C SER A 906 15.36 -50.34 -11.14
N GLY A 907 15.79 -51.57 -10.85
CA GLY A 907 15.79 -52.66 -11.81
C GLY A 907 14.37 -53.24 -11.91
N SER A 908 13.80 -53.15 -13.12
CA SER A 908 12.62 -53.87 -13.65
C SER A 908 11.21 -53.32 -13.33
N MET A 909 10.57 -52.74 -14.37
CA MET A 909 9.12 -52.64 -14.49
C MET A 909 8.51 -54.02 -14.77
N LEU A 910 7.48 -54.41 -14.01
CA LEU A 910 6.54 -55.46 -14.43
C LEU A 910 5.23 -54.78 -14.84
N MET A 911 5.00 -54.66 -16.15
CA MET A 911 3.67 -54.36 -16.69
C MET A 911 2.87 -55.66 -16.74
N LEU A 912 1.74 -55.71 -16.04
CA LEU A 912 0.65 -56.63 -16.37
C LEU A 912 -0.47 -55.84 -17.02
N ARG A 913 -0.96 -56.40 -18.13
CA ARG A 913 -1.88 -55.80 -19.10
C ARG A 913 -3.23 -55.41 -18.51
#